data_AF-A0A7G8V2G6-F1
#
_entry.id   AF-A0A7G8V2G6-F1
#
_cell.length_a   1.000
_cell.length_b   1.000
_cell.length_c   1.000
_cell.angle_alpha   90.00
_cell.angle_beta   90.00
_cell.angle_gamma   90.00
#
_symmetry.space_group_name_H-M   'P 1'
#
loop_
_entity.id
_entity.type
_entity.pdbx_description
1 polymer ?
#
loop_
_entity_poly.entity_id
_entity_poly.type
_entity_poly.pdbx_seq_one_letter_code
_entity_poly.pdbx_strand_id
1 'polypeptide(L)'
;MKTTTTFDLTELRVQAEQINFKSLINCYCREFSNWGRYEGIPKYDQTLADYMSVTGYTAFLKFDFTSIGTEVFAPLAYFSESGVHSFFYPIVERDCETDSIKEIDPKRFIELASAFAKSSYPDIDPEITLGRLENSISNLVGYLADFQENQRTANLPELSFIAAEQSLILGHSVHPLPKSREGFTTEELALYSPETGGEFQLHYFLIHPDNVEEKSSEEQLITTQLRNEILAEGDEQLRRMLQQYPDWKVVPVHPWEAAFLLKQPEVLEMQSKQLLQNLGEFGPLFTATSSVRTVYNAESEWMYKFSLHVKITNSFRVNYPHELHRGYDASVLLKTPWGLGLQKDFPEVQFITDPAFIMVRYQGQVIDGFSTSIRQNPFRGEAAKQNVGLVASLSQDGVLGQAPRMLNLINEAAKRLNRPVEEVAVDWFKQYLKIAVRPLVSIFDKYGLGGEFHQQNMMVGFDDNLFPVKLYFRDNQGYFFRQGKVEELLTVVPDFGKDGRSFIAEPRLINFLGYYLLVNHLLGLVNAIGRSQLADEQVLISLLYQAFQAQEESDTTGLIAHLLNSTKLTIKGNLLTNLNNMDEASAPRTHPAVYIDFPNPLNKHFFSKKLINPEGKDILFNRYFAKEDVEITIRAVDIDRDLEMLHEWFHREHATKIWKMNWPLRQLETFYRTLLAGNIGHSYVGEANGIPTFNFEVYWASRDVVGAYYDALPTDYGTHQFIAPVDPKLKFASPSTQSILDFVFAEPEVGKMVGEGAVDSMASIMNKAHVGFKIEKVIELPDKKANLNFCYRDWYWAKFPAAKDFQNNPVPELSTKKD
;
A
#
# COMPACT_ATOMS: atom_id res chain seq x y z
N MET A 1 12.13 -37.59 26.80
CA MET A 1 10.71 -37.41 26.43
C MET A 1 10.41 -35.92 26.56
N LYS A 2 10.49 -35.16 25.46
CA LYS A 2 9.98 -33.79 25.43
C LYS A 2 8.45 -33.91 25.54
N THR A 3 7.86 -33.27 26.53
CA THR A 3 6.40 -33.09 26.62
C THR A 3 5.98 -32.25 25.44
N THR A 4 5.42 -32.89 24.41
CA THR A 4 4.73 -32.23 23.32
C THR A 4 3.49 -31.57 23.91
N THR A 5 3.55 -30.27 24.17
CA THR A 5 2.33 -29.46 24.29
C THR A 5 1.60 -29.64 22.96
N THR A 6 0.50 -30.38 22.96
CA THR A 6 -0.42 -30.40 21.81
C THR A 6 -1.06 -29.02 21.74
N PHE A 7 -0.54 -28.17 20.86
CA PHE A 7 -1.11 -26.85 20.58
C PHE A 7 -2.46 -27.01 19.89
N ASP A 8 -3.36 -26.06 20.14
CA ASP A 8 -4.65 -26.02 19.46
C ASP A 8 -4.46 -25.50 18.02
N LEU A 9 -4.21 -26.42 17.10
CA LEU A 9 -4.12 -26.12 15.66
C LEU A 9 -5.40 -25.47 15.12
N THR A 10 -6.55 -25.65 15.79
CA THR A 10 -7.80 -24.99 15.41
C THR A 10 -7.74 -23.48 15.68
N GLU A 11 -7.18 -23.06 16.82
CA GLU A 11 -7.00 -21.62 17.12
C GLU A 11 -6.03 -20.95 16.14
N LEU A 12 -4.90 -21.60 15.85
CA LEU A 12 -3.92 -21.09 14.87
C LEU A 12 -4.51 -20.99 13.46
N ARG A 13 -5.37 -21.95 13.09
CA ARG A 13 -6.09 -21.91 11.81
C ARG A 13 -7.02 -20.70 11.71
N VAL A 14 -7.80 -20.43 12.76
CA VAL A 14 -8.68 -19.24 12.81
C VAL A 14 -7.86 -17.95 12.67
N GLN A 15 -6.72 -17.83 13.38
CA GLN A 15 -5.85 -16.66 13.27
C GLN A 15 -5.27 -16.52 11.85
N ALA A 16 -4.80 -17.62 11.25
CA ALA A 16 -4.27 -17.61 9.89
C ALA A 16 -5.33 -17.21 8.85
N GLU A 17 -6.58 -17.69 9.01
CA GLU A 17 -7.71 -17.30 8.17
C GLU A 17 -8.01 -15.80 8.29
N GLN A 18 -8.06 -15.26 9.51
CA GLN A 18 -8.28 -13.83 9.74
C GLN A 18 -7.16 -12.97 9.13
N ILE A 19 -5.90 -13.35 9.28
CA ILE A 19 -4.75 -12.63 8.70
C ILE A 19 -4.83 -12.60 7.16
N ASN A 20 -5.16 -13.73 6.53
CA ASN A 20 -5.36 -13.79 5.08
C ASN A 20 -6.60 -12.98 4.67
N PHE A 21 -7.70 -13.05 5.43
CA PHE A 21 -8.93 -12.29 5.14
C PHE A 21 -8.68 -10.78 5.16
N LYS A 22 -8.00 -10.30 6.21
CA LYS A 22 -7.62 -8.89 6.33
C LYS A 22 -6.79 -8.44 5.12
N SER A 23 -5.83 -9.24 4.69
CA SER A 23 -4.97 -8.91 3.54
C SER A 23 -5.77 -8.89 2.23
N LEU A 24 -6.67 -9.86 2.04
CA LEU A 24 -7.59 -9.93 0.90
C LEU A 24 -8.52 -8.71 0.82
N ILE A 25 -9.18 -8.34 1.92
CA ILE A 25 -10.08 -7.18 1.96
C ILE A 25 -9.29 -5.90 1.67
N ASN A 26 -8.08 -5.75 2.21
CA ASN A 26 -7.25 -4.57 1.93
C ASN A 26 -6.79 -4.50 0.46
N CYS A 27 -6.58 -5.64 -0.21
CA CYS A 27 -6.40 -5.64 -1.67
C CYS A 27 -7.67 -5.15 -2.35
N TYR A 28 -8.84 -5.69 -1.97
CA TYR A 28 -10.12 -5.30 -2.55
C TYR A 28 -10.40 -3.80 -2.40
N CYS A 29 -10.18 -3.23 -1.20
CA CYS A 29 -10.37 -1.80 -0.95
C CYS A 29 -9.46 -0.90 -1.80
N ARG A 30 -8.27 -1.39 -2.18
CA ARG A 30 -7.36 -0.68 -3.06
C ARG A 30 -7.71 -0.85 -4.54
N GLU A 31 -8.42 -1.92 -4.88
CA GLU A 31 -8.66 -2.34 -6.25
C GLU A 31 -10.05 -2.05 -6.79
N PHE A 32 -11.02 -1.79 -5.91
CA PHE A 32 -12.40 -1.52 -6.24
C PHE A 32 -12.93 -0.31 -5.47
N SER A 33 -14.05 0.24 -5.92
CA SER A 33 -14.68 1.45 -5.34
C SER A 33 -16.09 1.23 -4.80
N ASN A 34 -16.65 0.02 -4.91
CA ASN A 34 -17.98 -0.35 -4.42
C ASN A 34 -17.96 -0.70 -2.93
N TRP A 35 -17.33 0.15 -2.12
CA TRP A 35 -17.27 -0.01 -0.67
C TRP A 35 -17.23 1.36 0.00
N GLY A 36 -17.64 1.42 1.27
CA GLY A 36 -17.65 2.65 2.06
C GLY A 36 -17.70 2.39 3.56
N ARG A 37 -17.43 3.42 4.36
CA ARG A 37 -17.63 3.35 5.81
C ARG A 37 -19.13 3.40 6.11
N TYR A 38 -19.56 2.69 7.14
CA TYR A 38 -20.93 2.70 7.64
C TYR A 38 -20.89 2.82 9.17
N GLU A 39 -21.69 3.72 9.74
CA GLU A 39 -21.68 3.97 11.19
C GLU A 39 -23.07 4.03 11.85
N GLY A 40 -23.13 3.48 13.05
CA GLY A 40 -24.29 3.44 13.93
C GLY A 40 -25.28 2.31 13.63
N ILE A 41 -26.16 2.04 14.60
CA ILE A 41 -27.18 1.00 14.51
C ILE A 41 -28.40 1.58 13.77
N PRO A 42 -28.87 0.96 12.68
CA PRO A 42 -30.01 1.48 11.92
C PRO A 42 -31.34 1.35 12.67
N LYS A 43 -32.25 2.30 12.45
CA LYS A 43 -33.61 2.34 12.99
C LYS A 43 -34.63 1.68 12.05
N TYR A 44 -34.39 1.74 10.74
CA TYR A 44 -35.31 1.28 9.70
C TYR A 44 -34.81 0.01 8.99
N ASP A 45 -33.75 -0.61 9.49
CA ASP A 45 -33.24 -1.91 9.05
C ASP A 45 -33.10 -2.85 10.26
N GLN A 46 -34.21 -3.51 10.65
CA GLN A 46 -34.26 -4.32 11.86
C GLN A 46 -33.24 -5.47 11.84
N THR A 47 -33.10 -6.15 10.70
CA THR A 47 -32.17 -7.27 10.55
C THR A 47 -30.73 -6.84 10.86
N LEU A 48 -30.30 -5.72 10.27
CA LEU A 48 -28.97 -5.19 10.51
C LEU A 48 -28.82 -4.62 11.93
N ALA A 49 -29.87 -4.00 12.47
CA ALA A 49 -29.91 -3.49 13.83
C ALA A 49 -29.73 -4.60 14.88
N ASP A 50 -30.41 -5.73 14.71
CA ASP A 50 -30.31 -6.89 15.59
C ASP A 50 -28.88 -7.44 15.58
N TYR A 51 -28.28 -7.62 14.40
CA TYR A 51 -26.89 -8.07 14.27
C TYR A 51 -25.89 -7.11 14.95
N MET A 52 -26.01 -5.81 14.68
CA MET A 52 -25.11 -4.80 15.25
C MET A 52 -25.28 -4.69 16.77
N SER A 53 -26.51 -4.81 17.27
CA SER A 53 -26.80 -4.80 18.71
C SER A 53 -26.22 -6.01 19.44
N VAL A 54 -26.27 -7.20 18.81
CA VAL A 54 -25.71 -8.43 19.38
C VAL A 54 -24.18 -8.39 19.43
N THR A 55 -23.54 -7.87 18.37
CA THR A 55 -22.08 -7.80 18.30
C THR A 55 -21.48 -6.62 19.06
N GLY A 56 -22.24 -5.54 19.25
CA GLY A 56 -21.80 -4.31 19.92
C GLY A 56 -20.91 -3.41 19.06
N TYR A 57 -20.64 -3.77 17.81
CA TYR A 57 -19.86 -2.95 16.89
C TYR A 57 -20.74 -1.86 16.25
N THR A 58 -20.20 -0.65 16.12
CA THR A 58 -20.92 0.50 15.56
C THR A 58 -20.29 1.07 14.29
N ALA A 59 -19.05 0.67 13.95
CA ALA A 59 -18.34 1.12 12.76
C ALA A 59 -18.00 -0.07 11.87
N PHE A 60 -18.25 0.06 10.56
CA PHE A 60 -18.09 -1.01 9.59
C PHE A 60 -17.50 -0.48 8.29
N LEU A 61 -16.85 -1.35 7.52
CA LEU A 61 -16.82 -1.22 6.07
C LEU A 61 -17.99 -2.01 5.47
N LYS A 62 -18.76 -1.34 4.62
CA LYS A 62 -19.82 -1.92 3.80
C LYS A 62 -19.29 -2.13 2.38
N PHE A 63 -19.42 -3.33 1.84
CA PHE A 63 -19.13 -3.65 0.45
C PHE A 63 -20.44 -3.91 -0.29
N ASP A 64 -20.60 -3.27 -1.45
CA ASP A 64 -21.81 -3.30 -2.25
C ASP A 64 -21.66 -4.30 -3.40
N PHE A 65 -22.21 -5.50 -3.20
CA PHE A 65 -22.34 -6.54 -4.22
C PHE A 65 -23.79 -6.69 -4.66
N THR A 66 -24.62 -5.64 -4.54
CA THR A 66 -26.07 -5.74 -4.80
C THR A 66 -26.39 -6.10 -6.25
N SER A 67 -25.49 -5.80 -7.20
CA SER A 67 -25.58 -6.27 -8.59
C SER A 67 -25.56 -7.79 -8.74
N ILE A 68 -25.08 -8.51 -7.72
CA ILE A 68 -25.09 -9.98 -7.62
C ILE A 68 -25.86 -10.47 -6.37
N GLY A 69 -26.73 -9.61 -5.80
CA GLY A 69 -27.66 -9.96 -4.73
C GLY A 69 -27.09 -10.03 -3.31
N THR A 70 -25.93 -9.41 -3.02
CA THR A 70 -25.28 -9.52 -1.71
C THR A 70 -24.75 -8.17 -1.19
N GLU A 71 -24.72 -7.99 0.12
CA GLU A 71 -23.93 -6.94 0.78
C GLU A 71 -22.98 -7.58 1.78
N VAL A 72 -21.82 -6.99 2.04
CA VAL A 72 -20.88 -7.48 3.07
C VAL A 72 -20.61 -6.37 4.08
N PHE A 73 -20.59 -6.72 5.36
CA PHE A 73 -20.28 -5.81 6.46
C PHE A 73 -19.11 -6.37 7.27
N ALA A 74 -17.99 -5.64 7.26
CA ALA A 74 -16.80 -5.95 8.05
C ALA A 74 -16.71 -4.97 9.23
N PRO A 75 -16.86 -5.43 10.49
CA PRO A 75 -16.68 -4.57 11.67
C PRO A 75 -15.28 -3.96 11.68
N LEU A 76 -15.19 -2.64 11.91
CA LEU A 76 -13.98 -1.88 11.74
C LEU A 76 -13.25 -1.70 13.08
N ALA A 77 -12.06 -2.29 13.20
CA ALA A 77 -11.17 -2.08 14.34
C ALA A 77 -10.28 -0.85 14.16
N TYR A 78 -9.90 -0.57 12.91
CA TYR A 78 -9.09 0.61 12.57
C TYR A 78 -9.34 1.02 11.12
N PHE A 79 -9.80 2.26 10.92
CA PHE A 79 -9.80 2.91 9.61
C PHE A 79 -8.43 3.55 9.37
N SER A 80 -7.88 3.37 8.17
CA SER A 80 -6.53 3.85 7.84
C SER A 80 -6.61 4.80 6.65
N GLU A 81 -6.01 5.97 6.80
CA GLU A 81 -5.92 6.99 5.74
C GLU A 81 -4.90 6.61 4.66
N SER A 82 -3.95 5.73 5.01
CA SER A 82 -2.96 5.11 4.13
C SER A 82 -3.45 3.81 3.46
N GLY A 83 -4.70 3.41 3.70
CA GLY A 83 -5.40 2.38 2.95
C GLY A 83 -5.06 0.93 3.34
N VAL A 84 -4.69 0.68 4.60
CA VAL A 84 -4.63 -0.68 5.17
C VAL A 84 -5.41 -0.73 6.49
N HIS A 85 -6.65 -1.18 6.40
CA HIS A 85 -7.64 -1.25 7.47
C HIS A 85 -7.45 -2.49 8.36
N SER A 86 -8.02 -2.45 9.57
CA SER A 86 -8.11 -3.61 10.47
C SER A 86 -9.56 -3.87 10.87
N PHE A 87 -9.91 -5.14 11.07
CA PHE A 87 -11.29 -5.58 11.26
C PHE A 87 -11.43 -6.38 12.54
N PHE A 88 -12.62 -6.31 13.15
CA PHE A 88 -13.07 -7.36 14.07
C PHE A 88 -13.81 -8.45 13.30
N TYR A 89 -13.99 -9.60 13.95
CA TYR A 89 -14.68 -10.77 13.39
C TYR A 89 -15.87 -11.14 14.28
N PRO A 90 -16.93 -11.78 13.73
CA PRO A 90 -17.05 -12.24 12.34
C PRO A 90 -17.33 -11.12 11.34
N ILE A 91 -16.95 -11.35 10.08
CA ILE A 91 -17.40 -10.56 8.92
C ILE A 91 -18.62 -11.26 8.34
N VAL A 92 -19.65 -10.51 7.93
CA VAL A 92 -20.92 -11.09 7.51
C VAL A 92 -21.33 -10.67 6.11
N GLU A 93 -21.98 -11.58 5.38
CA GLU A 93 -22.75 -11.25 4.20
C GLU A 93 -24.24 -11.19 4.54
N ARG A 94 -24.93 -10.32 3.81
CA ARG A 94 -26.37 -10.19 3.79
C ARG A 94 -26.90 -10.53 2.41
N ASP A 95 -27.84 -11.44 2.37
CA ASP A 95 -28.57 -11.79 1.15
C ASP A 95 -29.68 -10.74 0.91
N CYS A 96 -29.67 -10.10 -0.26
CA CYS A 96 -30.58 -8.99 -0.56
C CYS A 96 -32.03 -9.42 -0.80
N GLU A 97 -32.28 -10.70 -1.12
CA GLU A 97 -33.63 -11.21 -1.39
C GLU A 97 -34.31 -11.70 -0.12
N THR A 98 -33.58 -12.46 0.69
CA THR A 98 -34.07 -13.09 1.93
C THR A 98 -33.90 -12.21 3.16
N ASP A 99 -33.07 -11.16 3.05
CA ASP A 99 -32.66 -10.28 4.15
C ASP A 99 -31.95 -11.03 5.29
N SER A 100 -31.35 -12.19 5.02
CA SER A 100 -30.65 -12.99 6.02
C SER A 100 -29.18 -12.59 6.15
N ILE A 101 -28.65 -12.63 7.38
CA ILE A 101 -27.24 -12.32 7.69
C ILE A 101 -26.55 -13.62 8.13
N LYS A 102 -25.36 -13.89 7.58
CA LYS A 102 -24.51 -15.00 8.01
C LYS A 102 -23.02 -14.64 7.90
N GLU A 103 -22.20 -15.30 8.70
CA GLU A 103 -20.75 -15.17 8.62
C GLU A 103 -20.23 -15.63 7.25
N ILE A 104 -19.22 -14.92 6.75
CA ILE A 104 -18.47 -15.31 5.56
C ILE A 104 -17.00 -15.55 5.89
N ASP A 105 -16.39 -16.43 5.10
CA ASP A 105 -14.97 -16.70 5.14
C ASP A 105 -14.26 -16.00 3.96
N PRO A 106 -12.92 -16.07 3.90
CA PRO A 106 -12.17 -15.44 2.80
C PRO A 106 -12.46 -16.09 1.43
N LYS A 107 -12.86 -17.36 1.39
CA LYS A 107 -13.18 -18.07 0.14
C LYS A 107 -14.45 -17.51 -0.48
N ARG A 108 -15.49 -17.35 0.34
CA ARG A 108 -16.75 -16.72 -0.06
C ARG A 108 -16.53 -15.28 -0.55
N PHE A 109 -15.66 -14.52 0.13
CA PHE A 109 -15.33 -13.17 -0.33
C PHE A 109 -14.61 -13.14 -1.69
N ILE A 110 -13.71 -14.09 -1.97
CA ILE A 110 -13.09 -14.24 -3.30
C ILE A 110 -14.15 -14.53 -4.37
N GLU A 111 -15.13 -15.39 -4.10
CA GLU A 111 -16.22 -15.68 -5.04
C GLU A 111 -17.02 -14.41 -5.38
N LEU A 112 -17.40 -13.63 -4.37
CA LEU A 112 -18.11 -12.35 -4.55
C LEU A 112 -17.27 -11.34 -5.33
N ALA A 113 -16.01 -11.16 -4.94
CA ALA A 113 -15.07 -10.26 -5.62
C ALA A 113 -14.88 -10.66 -7.09
N SER A 114 -14.74 -11.96 -7.36
CA SER A 114 -14.59 -12.50 -8.71
C SER A 114 -15.85 -12.29 -9.54
N ALA A 115 -17.02 -12.61 -9.00
CA ALA A 115 -18.30 -12.44 -9.67
C ALA A 115 -18.56 -10.97 -10.03
N PHE A 116 -18.22 -10.03 -9.13
CA PHE A 116 -18.30 -8.60 -9.39
C PHE A 116 -17.31 -8.15 -10.48
N ALA A 117 -16.05 -8.60 -10.38
CA ALA A 117 -14.99 -8.23 -11.29
C ALA A 117 -15.17 -8.77 -12.72
N LYS A 118 -15.90 -9.87 -12.92
CA LYS A 118 -16.19 -10.47 -14.24
C LYS A 118 -16.80 -9.50 -15.27
N SER A 119 -17.51 -8.48 -14.81
CA SER A 119 -18.04 -7.42 -15.69
C SER A 119 -16.93 -6.64 -16.43
N SER A 120 -15.78 -6.46 -15.78
CA SER A 120 -14.63 -5.71 -16.30
C SER A 120 -13.48 -6.63 -16.75
N TYR A 121 -13.40 -7.84 -16.19
CA TYR A 121 -12.37 -8.84 -16.46
C TYR A 121 -13.00 -10.22 -16.72
N PRO A 122 -13.45 -10.50 -17.96
CA PRO A 122 -14.23 -11.70 -18.28
C PRO A 122 -13.50 -13.04 -18.05
N ASP A 123 -12.17 -13.03 -18.10
CA ASP A 123 -11.32 -14.22 -17.99
C ASP A 123 -10.99 -14.62 -16.54
N ILE A 124 -11.54 -13.91 -15.54
CA ILE A 124 -11.32 -14.23 -14.13
C ILE A 124 -11.83 -15.63 -13.77
N ASP A 125 -10.95 -16.42 -13.16
CA ASP A 125 -11.23 -17.73 -12.58
C ASP A 125 -10.83 -17.77 -11.10
N PRO A 126 -11.79 -17.88 -10.16
CA PRO A 126 -11.49 -17.95 -8.74
C PRO A 126 -10.81 -19.26 -8.32
N GLU A 127 -10.92 -20.37 -9.06
CA GLU A 127 -10.51 -21.70 -8.57
C GLU A 127 -9.02 -21.75 -8.20
N ILE A 128 -8.15 -21.21 -9.07
CA ILE A 128 -6.70 -21.16 -8.84
C ILE A 128 -6.39 -20.30 -7.60
N THR A 129 -7.09 -19.17 -7.46
CA THR A 129 -6.90 -18.24 -6.34
C THR A 129 -7.34 -18.88 -5.01
N LEU A 130 -8.45 -19.62 -5.01
CA LEU A 130 -8.97 -20.36 -3.86
C LEU A 130 -8.01 -21.48 -3.41
N GLY A 131 -7.43 -22.22 -4.36
CA GLY A 131 -6.42 -23.24 -4.06
C GLY A 131 -5.17 -22.63 -3.41
N ARG A 132 -4.68 -21.50 -3.95
CA ARG A 132 -3.54 -20.78 -3.37
C ARG A 132 -3.86 -20.16 -2.02
N LEU A 133 -5.09 -19.74 -1.78
CA LEU A 133 -5.53 -19.21 -0.47
C LEU A 133 -5.41 -20.30 0.59
N GLU A 134 -5.90 -21.51 0.30
CA GLU A 134 -5.79 -22.64 1.22
C GLU A 134 -4.32 -23.00 1.52
N ASN A 135 -3.46 -22.96 0.51
CA ASN A 135 -2.02 -23.13 0.69
C ASN A 135 -1.41 -22.02 1.56
N SER A 136 -1.77 -20.75 1.33
CA SER A 136 -1.30 -19.61 2.14
C SER A 136 -1.71 -19.73 3.61
N ILE A 137 -2.97 -20.10 3.88
CA ILE A 137 -3.48 -20.30 5.24
C ILE A 137 -2.76 -21.48 5.91
N SER A 138 -2.66 -22.62 5.23
CA SER A 138 -2.01 -23.82 5.78
C SER A 138 -0.53 -23.58 6.11
N ASN A 139 0.19 -22.89 5.23
CA ASN A 139 1.59 -22.51 5.47
C ASN A 139 1.70 -21.59 6.70
N LEU A 140 0.83 -20.59 6.81
CA LEU A 140 0.83 -19.68 7.95
C LEU A 140 0.51 -20.40 9.27
N VAL A 141 -0.40 -21.39 9.27
CA VAL A 141 -0.61 -22.24 10.46
C VAL A 141 0.67 -22.93 10.88
N GLY A 142 1.40 -23.53 9.92
CA GLY A 142 2.70 -24.15 10.19
C GLY A 142 3.73 -23.18 10.75
N TYR A 143 3.81 -21.96 10.21
CA TYR A 143 4.74 -20.94 10.70
C TYR A 143 4.37 -20.42 12.09
N LEU A 144 3.09 -20.21 12.37
CA LEU A 144 2.64 -19.79 13.70
C LEU A 144 2.88 -20.89 14.74
N ALA A 145 2.66 -22.16 14.38
CA ALA A 145 2.96 -23.29 15.24
C ALA A 145 4.47 -23.36 15.53
N ASP A 146 5.33 -23.29 14.52
CA ASP A 146 6.79 -23.29 14.69
C ASP A 146 7.28 -22.09 15.52
N PHE A 147 6.69 -20.91 15.29
CA PHE A 147 7.00 -19.69 16.02
C PHE A 147 6.69 -19.84 17.53
N GLN A 148 5.55 -20.45 17.85
CA GLN A 148 5.16 -20.72 19.23
C GLN A 148 5.98 -21.84 19.88
N GLU A 149 6.20 -22.95 19.17
CA GLU A 149 6.95 -24.13 19.63
C GLU A 149 8.39 -23.80 19.97
N ASN A 150 9.04 -22.99 19.13
CA ASN A 150 10.44 -22.61 19.29
C ASN A 150 10.63 -21.28 20.04
N GLN A 151 9.55 -20.70 20.57
CA GLN A 151 9.57 -19.43 21.32
C GLN A 151 10.31 -18.32 20.57
N ARG A 152 10.08 -18.25 19.25
CA ARG A 152 10.73 -17.26 18.39
C ARG A 152 10.26 -15.86 18.75
N THR A 153 11.08 -14.87 18.39
CA THR A 153 10.72 -13.47 18.53
C THR A 153 10.83 -12.78 17.17
N ALA A 154 9.79 -12.03 16.81
CA ALA A 154 9.77 -11.18 15.60
C ALA A 154 9.66 -9.69 15.94
N ASN A 155 9.35 -9.37 17.20
CA ASN A 155 8.90 -8.04 17.63
C ASN A 155 9.88 -7.33 18.57
N LEU A 156 11.10 -7.83 18.75
CA LEU A 156 12.09 -7.17 19.61
C LEU A 156 12.51 -5.81 18.99
N PRO A 157 12.77 -4.78 19.82
CA PRO A 157 13.28 -3.50 19.33
C PRO A 157 14.56 -3.67 18.50
N GLU A 158 15.48 -4.50 19.00
CA GLU A 158 16.77 -4.78 18.37
C GLU A 158 16.76 -6.19 17.77
N LEU A 159 17.11 -6.29 16.48
CA LEU A 159 17.29 -7.56 15.78
C LEU A 159 18.55 -7.50 14.94
N SER A 160 19.28 -8.62 14.90
CA SER A 160 20.35 -8.83 13.93
C SER A 160 19.79 -8.82 12.50
N PHE A 161 20.68 -8.72 11.49
CA PHE A 161 20.27 -8.78 10.08
C PHE A 161 19.36 -9.97 9.78
N ILE A 162 19.81 -11.19 10.12
CA ILE A 162 19.07 -12.40 9.77
C ILE A 162 17.78 -12.55 10.58
N ALA A 163 17.79 -12.13 11.86
CA ALA A 163 16.57 -12.14 12.66
C ALA A 163 15.53 -11.15 12.10
N ALA A 164 15.95 -9.99 11.60
CA ALA A 164 15.06 -9.06 10.92
C ALA A 164 14.49 -9.63 9.62
N GLU A 165 15.29 -10.35 8.82
CA GLU A 165 14.82 -11.05 7.61
C GLU A 165 13.80 -12.14 7.90
N GLN A 166 13.99 -12.87 9.00
CA GLN A 166 13.14 -13.99 9.40
C GLN A 166 11.94 -13.56 10.25
N SER A 167 11.86 -12.28 10.61
CA SER A 167 10.77 -11.74 11.43
C SER A 167 9.47 -11.47 10.65
N LEU A 168 9.46 -11.49 9.32
CA LEU A 168 8.25 -11.24 8.52
C LEU A 168 7.33 -12.47 8.48
N ILE A 169 6.65 -12.77 9.59
CA ILE A 169 5.83 -13.98 9.75
C ILE A 169 4.47 -13.86 9.07
N LEU A 170 3.87 -12.67 9.00
CA LEU A 170 2.51 -12.51 8.47
C LEU A 170 2.49 -12.26 6.94
N GLY A 171 3.59 -11.77 6.39
CA GLY A 171 3.74 -11.47 4.96
C GLY A 171 3.15 -10.12 4.57
N HIS A 172 2.87 -9.93 3.28
CA HIS A 172 2.46 -8.63 2.74
C HIS A 172 0.98 -8.35 3.00
N SER A 173 0.69 -7.29 3.77
CA SER A 173 -0.67 -6.88 4.17
C SER A 173 -1.60 -6.44 3.02
N VAL A 174 -1.07 -6.28 1.80
CA VAL A 174 -1.84 -5.93 0.59
C VAL A 174 -1.50 -6.86 -0.57
N HIS A 175 -1.34 -8.15 -0.23
CA HIS A 175 -1.35 -9.25 -1.18
C HIS A 175 -2.43 -10.26 -0.75
N PRO A 176 -3.25 -10.81 -1.66
CA PRO A 176 -4.35 -11.72 -1.28
C PRO A 176 -3.85 -13.06 -0.72
N LEU A 177 -2.60 -13.42 -1.03
CA LEU A 177 -1.99 -14.73 -0.78
C LEU A 177 -0.57 -14.58 -0.20
N PRO A 178 -0.40 -13.92 0.95
CA PRO A 178 0.92 -13.45 1.41
C PRO A 178 1.91 -14.58 1.71
N LYS A 179 1.43 -15.80 2.01
CA LYS A 179 2.24 -16.97 2.37
C LYS A 179 2.06 -18.17 1.44
N SER A 180 1.45 -17.97 0.28
CA SER A 180 1.37 -19.04 -0.72
C SER A 180 2.77 -19.36 -1.28
N ARG A 181 3.10 -20.66 -1.27
CA ARG A 181 4.34 -21.26 -1.77
C ARG A 181 4.00 -22.59 -2.44
N GLU A 182 3.74 -22.54 -3.74
CA GLU A 182 3.43 -23.75 -4.52
C GLU A 182 4.73 -24.41 -4.98
N GLY A 183 5.00 -25.63 -4.48
CA GLY A 183 6.16 -26.44 -4.86
C GLY A 183 6.84 -27.14 -3.69
N PHE A 184 6.75 -26.59 -2.47
CA PHE A 184 7.34 -27.19 -1.27
C PHE A 184 6.41 -28.18 -0.57
N THR A 185 6.98 -29.26 -0.03
CA THR A 185 6.33 -30.10 0.99
C THR A 185 6.41 -29.44 2.37
N THR A 186 5.70 -29.99 3.37
CA THR A 186 5.73 -29.50 4.76
C THR A 186 7.16 -29.50 5.35
N GLU A 187 7.94 -30.55 5.08
CA GLU A 187 9.32 -30.66 5.55
C GLU A 187 10.23 -29.64 4.87
N GLU A 188 10.03 -29.42 3.57
CA GLU A 188 10.77 -28.43 2.79
C GLU A 188 10.41 -27.00 3.22
N LEU A 189 9.16 -26.74 3.60
CA LEU A 189 8.78 -25.46 4.20
C LEU A 189 9.55 -25.24 5.50
N ALA A 190 9.67 -26.23 6.39
CA ALA A 190 10.43 -26.08 7.63
C ALA A 190 11.92 -25.76 7.38
N LEU A 191 12.49 -26.28 6.31
CA LEU A 191 13.91 -26.12 5.98
C LEU A 191 14.22 -24.83 5.21
N TYR A 192 13.39 -24.46 4.24
CA TYR A 192 13.69 -23.39 3.27
C TYR A 192 12.91 -22.10 3.51
N SER A 193 11.99 -22.07 4.49
CA SER A 193 11.23 -20.86 4.82
C SER A 193 12.00 -19.96 5.79
N PRO A 194 12.04 -18.63 5.56
CA PRO A 194 12.65 -17.71 6.52
C PRO A 194 11.91 -17.71 7.87
N GLU A 195 10.58 -17.91 7.88
CA GLU A 195 9.76 -17.91 9.10
C GLU A 195 10.18 -19.00 10.08
N THR A 196 10.67 -20.13 9.57
CA THR A 196 11.14 -21.28 10.35
C THR A 196 12.66 -21.30 10.49
N GLY A 197 13.38 -20.29 9.99
CA GLY A 197 14.83 -20.13 10.18
C GLY A 197 15.64 -21.40 9.94
N GLY A 198 15.18 -22.25 9.01
CA GLY A 198 15.83 -23.51 8.69
C GLY A 198 17.21 -23.26 8.11
N GLU A 199 18.12 -24.20 8.38
CA GLU A 199 19.51 -24.14 7.95
C GLU A 199 19.83 -25.35 7.07
N PHE A 200 20.52 -25.12 5.96
CA PHE A 200 20.85 -26.15 4.98
C PHE A 200 22.19 -25.87 4.30
N GLN A 201 22.86 -26.93 3.83
CA GLN A 201 24.04 -26.79 2.98
C GLN A 201 23.62 -26.47 1.54
N LEU A 202 24.48 -25.81 0.78
CA LEU A 202 24.23 -25.60 -0.65
C LEU A 202 24.54 -26.86 -1.45
N HIS A 203 23.90 -27.01 -2.60
CA HIS A 203 24.14 -28.11 -3.52
C HIS A 203 25.05 -27.66 -4.66
N TYR A 204 26.03 -28.48 -5.05
CA TYR A 204 27.01 -28.11 -6.06
C TYR A 204 27.01 -29.04 -7.27
N PHE A 205 27.32 -28.46 -8.42
CA PHE A 205 27.59 -29.16 -9.66
C PHE A 205 28.98 -28.80 -10.18
N LEU A 206 29.63 -29.76 -10.83
CA LEU A 206 30.85 -29.52 -11.60
C LEU A 206 30.47 -29.55 -13.08
N ILE A 207 30.64 -28.42 -13.78
CA ILE A 207 30.14 -28.24 -15.15
C ILE A 207 31.28 -27.86 -16.08
N HIS A 208 31.27 -28.43 -17.29
CA HIS A 208 32.24 -28.13 -18.33
C HIS A 208 32.25 -26.62 -18.65
N PRO A 209 33.43 -25.98 -18.79
CA PRO A 209 33.54 -24.52 -18.91
C PRO A 209 32.77 -23.95 -20.11
N ASP A 210 32.71 -24.66 -21.24
CA ASP A 210 31.96 -24.22 -22.43
C ASP A 210 30.44 -24.09 -22.20
N ASN A 211 29.93 -24.66 -21.10
CA ASN A 211 28.53 -24.60 -20.72
C ASN A 211 28.26 -23.57 -19.61
N VAL A 212 29.28 -22.90 -19.08
CA VAL A 212 29.11 -21.92 -17.98
C VAL A 212 29.41 -20.51 -18.48
N GLU A 213 28.45 -19.62 -18.29
CA GLU A 213 28.62 -18.19 -18.50
C GLU A 213 28.64 -17.51 -17.12
N GLU A 214 29.76 -16.85 -16.80
CA GLU A 214 29.92 -16.15 -15.52
C GLU A 214 30.55 -14.77 -15.75
N LYS A 215 30.17 -13.80 -14.91
CA LYS A 215 30.82 -12.49 -14.81
C LYS A 215 31.05 -12.16 -13.34
N SER A 216 32.11 -11.42 -13.05
CA SER A 216 32.41 -10.87 -11.73
C SER A 216 33.03 -9.49 -11.88
N SER A 217 32.54 -8.52 -11.11
CA SER A 217 33.16 -7.19 -10.98
C SER A 217 34.24 -7.18 -9.90
N GLU A 218 34.46 -8.33 -9.24
CA GLU A 218 35.58 -8.57 -8.31
C GLU A 218 36.77 -9.24 -9.03
N GLU A 219 37.93 -9.29 -8.37
CA GLU A 219 39.17 -9.83 -8.93
C GLU A 219 39.08 -11.31 -9.32
N GLN A 220 38.32 -12.10 -8.57
CA GLN A 220 38.18 -13.54 -8.78
C GLN A 220 36.76 -13.91 -9.20
N LEU A 221 36.65 -14.93 -10.06
CA LEU A 221 35.39 -15.56 -10.43
C LEU A 221 34.88 -16.44 -9.29
N ILE A 222 33.58 -16.35 -8.99
CA ILE A 222 32.95 -17.05 -7.87
C ILE A 222 33.09 -18.58 -7.99
N THR A 223 32.99 -19.12 -9.21
CA THR A 223 33.19 -20.56 -9.46
C THR A 223 34.61 -21.02 -9.09
N THR A 224 35.61 -20.13 -9.22
CA THR A 224 37.01 -20.42 -8.89
C THR A 224 37.23 -20.29 -7.38
N GLN A 225 36.61 -19.30 -6.74
CA GLN A 225 36.63 -19.15 -5.29
C GLN A 225 36.02 -20.39 -4.60
N LEU A 226 34.80 -20.78 -4.99
CA LEU A 226 34.12 -21.96 -4.47
C LEU A 226 34.94 -23.24 -4.70
N ARG A 227 35.59 -23.36 -5.86
CA ARG A 227 36.48 -24.49 -6.15
C ARG A 227 37.64 -24.57 -5.14
N ASN A 228 38.27 -23.43 -4.82
CA ASN A 228 39.37 -23.39 -3.86
C ASN A 228 38.90 -23.73 -2.44
N GLU A 229 37.72 -23.24 -2.05
CA GLU A 229 37.09 -23.56 -0.76
C GLU A 229 36.82 -25.07 -0.65
N ILE A 230 36.23 -25.71 -1.68
CA ILE A 230 36.01 -27.16 -1.71
C ILE A 230 37.32 -27.94 -1.73
N LEU A 231 38.37 -27.47 -2.41
CA LEU A 231 39.67 -28.15 -2.37
C LEU A 231 40.32 -28.10 -0.98
N ALA A 232 40.12 -27.01 -0.24
CA ALA A 232 40.66 -26.83 1.10
C ALA A 232 39.88 -27.64 2.15
N GLU A 233 38.55 -27.62 2.09
CA GLU A 233 37.68 -28.12 3.15
C GLU A 233 36.86 -29.37 2.78
N GLY A 234 36.73 -29.67 1.48
CA GLY A 234 35.98 -30.81 0.96
C GLY A 234 36.53 -32.15 1.40
N ASP A 235 35.70 -33.20 1.36
CA ASP A 235 36.15 -34.57 1.60
C ASP A 235 37.08 -35.07 0.47
N GLU A 236 37.69 -36.24 0.68
CA GLU A 236 38.64 -36.80 -0.29
C GLU A 236 37.99 -37.13 -1.64
N GLN A 237 36.71 -37.49 -1.65
CA GLN A 237 35.98 -37.82 -2.87
C GLN A 237 35.77 -36.57 -3.73
N LEU A 238 35.30 -35.47 -3.13
CA LEU A 238 35.13 -34.17 -3.78
C LEU A 238 36.48 -33.65 -4.31
N ARG A 239 37.54 -33.72 -3.51
CA ARG A 239 38.88 -33.31 -3.95
C ARG A 239 39.36 -34.10 -5.16
N ARG A 240 39.17 -35.42 -5.17
CA ARG A 240 39.54 -36.28 -6.32
C ARG A 240 38.73 -35.92 -7.56
N MET A 241 37.43 -35.66 -7.42
CA MET A 241 36.58 -35.22 -8.54
C MET A 241 37.06 -33.89 -9.12
N LEU A 242 37.34 -32.90 -8.28
CA LEU A 242 37.86 -31.62 -8.74
C LEU A 242 39.23 -31.79 -9.40
N GLN A 243 40.13 -32.61 -8.84
CA GLN A 243 41.44 -32.89 -9.45
C GLN A 243 41.34 -33.60 -10.81
N GLN A 244 40.34 -34.46 -11.01
CA GLN A 244 40.08 -35.12 -12.30
C GLN A 244 39.65 -34.12 -13.38
N TYR A 245 38.96 -33.04 -13.01
CA TYR A 245 38.47 -32.00 -13.91
C TYR A 245 39.00 -30.62 -13.50
N PRO A 246 40.28 -30.31 -13.78
CA PRO A 246 40.95 -29.11 -13.29
C PRO A 246 40.31 -27.79 -13.76
N ASP A 247 39.79 -27.76 -14.98
CA ASP A 247 39.27 -26.55 -15.62
C ASP A 247 37.75 -26.39 -15.51
N TRP A 248 37.08 -27.37 -14.89
CA TRP A 248 35.63 -27.34 -14.73
C TRP A 248 35.19 -26.42 -13.60
N LYS A 249 33.99 -25.86 -13.79
CA LYS A 249 33.42 -24.81 -12.95
C LYS A 249 32.54 -25.41 -11.86
N VAL A 250 32.73 -24.95 -10.63
CA VAL A 250 31.87 -25.30 -9.49
C VAL A 250 30.69 -24.33 -9.45
N VAL A 251 29.48 -24.85 -9.66
CA VAL A 251 28.24 -24.07 -9.73
C VAL A 251 27.35 -24.39 -8.52
N PRO A 252 27.08 -23.41 -7.64
CA PRO A 252 26.18 -23.58 -6.50
C PRO A 252 24.71 -23.47 -6.94
N VAL A 253 23.85 -24.25 -6.30
CA VAL A 253 22.39 -24.29 -6.53
C VAL A 253 21.69 -24.50 -5.19
N HIS A 254 20.46 -23.98 -5.06
CA HIS A 254 19.60 -24.30 -3.92
C HIS A 254 19.28 -25.81 -3.91
N PRO A 255 19.34 -26.54 -2.77
CA PRO A 255 19.16 -27.99 -2.76
C PRO A 255 17.83 -28.48 -3.35
N TRP A 256 16.72 -27.79 -3.05
CA TRP A 256 15.43 -28.07 -3.68
C TRP A 256 15.48 -27.94 -5.21
N GLU A 257 16.10 -26.89 -5.72
CA GLU A 257 16.23 -26.63 -7.15
C GLU A 257 17.14 -27.67 -7.81
N ALA A 258 18.19 -28.11 -7.12
CA ALA A 258 19.05 -29.19 -7.61
C ALA A 258 18.27 -30.50 -7.77
N ALA A 259 17.39 -30.85 -6.83
CA ALA A 259 16.52 -32.02 -6.93
C ALA A 259 15.51 -31.91 -8.09
N PHE A 260 15.05 -30.70 -8.40
CA PHE A 260 14.24 -30.41 -9.57
C PHE A 260 15.04 -30.54 -10.88
N LEU A 261 16.24 -29.94 -10.94
CA LEU A 261 17.14 -29.95 -12.10
C LEU A 261 17.59 -31.35 -12.49
N LEU A 262 17.88 -32.22 -11.52
CA LEU A 262 18.29 -33.61 -11.77
C LEU A 262 17.22 -34.47 -12.47
N LYS A 263 15.98 -33.96 -12.60
CA LYS A 263 14.88 -34.60 -13.33
C LYS A 263 14.67 -33.99 -14.73
N GLN A 264 15.34 -32.90 -15.08
CA GLN A 264 15.13 -32.20 -16.35
C GLN A 264 15.86 -32.91 -17.50
N PRO A 265 15.24 -33.03 -18.70
CA PRO A 265 15.82 -33.75 -19.84
C PRO A 265 17.22 -33.26 -20.24
N GLU A 266 17.43 -31.94 -20.27
CA GLU A 266 18.69 -31.31 -20.63
C GLU A 266 19.82 -31.62 -19.64
N VAL A 267 19.52 -31.67 -18.34
CA VAL A 267 20.50 -32.01 -17.30
C VAL A 267 20.89 -33.48 -17.38
N LEU A 268 19.91 -34.37 -17.56
CA LEU A 268 20.14 -35.80 -17.77
C LEU A 268 21.00 -36.06 -19.02
N GLU A 269 20.74 -35.33 -20.12
CA GLU A 269 21.54 -35.43 -21.33
C GLU A 269 22.99 -34.94 -21.09
N MET A 270 23.18 -33.80 -20.42
CA MET A 270 24.51 -33.30 -20.05
C MET A 270 25.28 -34.30 -19.18
N GLN A 271 24.63 -34.97 -18.23
CA GLN A 271 25.26 -36.02 -17.41
C GLN A 271 25.68 -37.21 -18.28
N SER A 272 24.81 -37.67 -19.18
CA SER A 272 25.11 -38.80 -20.08
C SER A 272 26.31 -38.52 -20.99
N LYS A 273 26.51 -37.26 -21.38
CA LYS A 273 27.63 -36.77 -22.20
C LYS A 273 28.86 -36.41 -21.38
N GLN A 274 28.82 -36.57 -20.06
CA GLN A 274 29.89 -36.14 -19.16
C GLN A 274 30.25 -34.67 -19.36
N LEU A 275 29.25 -33.79 -19.41
CA LEU A 275 29.41 -32.33 -19.41
C LEU A 275 29.05 -31.72 -18.04
N LEU A 276 28.46 -32.51 -17.15
CA LEU A 276 28.00 -32.11 -15.83
C LEU A 276 28.12 -33.29 -14.86
N GLN A 277 28.65 -33.02 -13.67
CA GLN A 277 28.71 -33.96 -12.55
C GLN A 277 27.99 -33.39 -11.33
N ASN A 278 27.23 -34.22 -10.64
CA ASN A 278 26.57 -33.87 -9.39
C ASN A 278 27.55 -34.05 -8.22
N LEU A 279 27.83 -32.99 -7.46
CA LEU A 279 28.71 -33.05 -6.29
C LEU A 279 27.97 -33.24 -4.97
N GLY A 280 26.65 -33.00 -4.95
CA GLY A 280 25.83 -33.08 -3.73
C GLY A 280 25.90 -31.82 -2.86
N GLU A 281 25.43 -31.96 -1.64
CA GLU A 281 25.39 -30.89 -0.63
C GLU A 281 26.69 -30.83 0.17
N PHE A 282 27.26 -29.63 0.35
CA PHE A 282 28.52 -29.44 1.07
C PHE A 282 28.66 -28.02 1.65
N GLY A 283 29.65 -27.81 2.51
CA GLY A 283 30.08 -26.49 2.97
C GLY A 283 29.31 -25.98 4.19
N PRO A 284 29.36 -24.66 4.47
CA PRO A 284 28.69 -24.09 5.63
C PRO A 284 27.16 -24.12 5.48
N LEU A 285 26.46 -24.01 6.60
CA LEU A 285 25.01 -23.88 6.63
C LEU A 285 24.60 -22.46 6.24
N PHE A 286 23.63 -22.37 5.34
CA PHE A 286 22.95 -21.14 4.98
C PHE A 286 21.50 -21.19 5.45
N THR A 287 20.89 -20.02 5.61
CA THR A 287 19.48 -19.89 5.94
C THR A 287 18.79 -18.87 5.04
N ALA A 288 17.49 -19.08 4.79
CA ALA A 288 16.71 -18.24 3.90
C ALA A 288 16.46 -16.84 4.48
N THR A 289 16.53 -15.83 3.61
CA THR A 289 16.08 -14.45 3.89
C THR A 289 14.61 -14.28 3.52
N SER A 290 14.02 -13.09 3.73
CA SER A 290 12.61 -12.81 3.42
C SER A 290 12.19 -13.05 1.95
N SER A 291 13.15 -13.13 1.03
CA SER A 291 12.90 -13.48 -0.39
C SER A 291 12.79 -15.00 -0.66
N VAL A 292 13.02 -15.84 0.35
CA VAL A 292 13.15 -17.31 0.30
C VAL A 292 14.38 -17.76 -0.47
N ARG A 293 14.52 -17.35 -1.74
CA ARG A 293 15.59 -17.78 -2.65
C ARG A 293 16.95 -17.12 -2.47
N THR A 294 17.03 -16.05 -1.67
CA THR A 294 18.32 -15.47 -1.25
C THR A 294 18.69 -16.04 0.10
N VAL A 295 19.87 -16.63 0.20
CA VAL A 295 20.34 -17.32 1.40
C VAL A 295 21.56 -16.64 2.01
N TYR A 296 21.68 -16.72 3.32
CA TYR A 296 22.62 -15.99 4.14
C TYR A 296 23.42 -16.92 5.06
N ASN A 297 24.69 -16.59 5.26
CA ASN A 297 25.56 -17.14 6.29
C ASN A 297 26.35 -15.98 6.91
N ALA A 298 26.47 -15.94 8.24
CA ALA A 298 27.07 -14.81 8.97
C ALA A 298 28.60 -14.68 8.79
N GLU A 299 29.27 -15.71 8.30
CA GLU A 299 30.71 -15.70 8.04
C GLU A 299 31.03 -15.60 6.54
N SER A 300 30.06 -15.87 5.67
CA SER A 300 30.26 -15.81 4.23
C SER A 300 30.37 -14.38 3.71
N GLU A 301 31.27 -14.18 2.75
CA GLU A 301 31.38 -12.95 1.96
C GLU A 301 30.16 -12.70 1.07
N TRP A 302 29.48 -13.77 0.69
CA TRP A 302 28.46 -13.77 -0.34
C TRP A 302 27.11 -14.23 0.20
N MET A 303 26.05 -13.52 -0.17
CA MET A 303 24.70 -14.07 -0.18
C MET A 303 24.41 -14.61 -1.57
N TYR A 304 23.79 -15.78 -1.67
CA TYR A 304 23.45 -16.41 -2.95
C TYR A 304 21.96 -16.24 -3.21
N LYS A 305 21.59 -15.64 -4.35
CA LYS A 305 20.20 -15.52 -4.81
C LYS A 305 19.98 -16.48 -5.98
N PHE A 306 19.37 -17.61 -5.67
CA PHE A 306 19.16 -18.71 -6.62
C PHE A 306 17.89 -18.54 -7.45
N SER A 307 17.88 -19.11 -8.66
CA SER A 307 16.62 -19.50 -9.28
C SER A 307 15.94 -20.57 -8.43
N LEU A 308 14.61 -20.49 -8.36
CA LEU A 308 13.79 -21.43 -7.61
C LEU A 308 12.44 -21.59 -8.33
N HIS A 309 12.16 -22.78 -8.87
CA HIS A 309 10.89 -23.12 -9.53
C HIS A 309 9.74 -23.38 -8.54
N VAL A 310 9.65 -22.51 -7.53
CA VAL A 310 8.55 -22.43 -6.57
C VAL A 310 7.79 -21.15 -6.84
N LYS A 311 6.46 -21.24 -6.94
CA LYS A 311 5.63 -20.04 -7.12
C LYS A 311 5.40 -19.39 -5.77
N ILE A 312 5.91 -18.17 -5.61
CA ILE A 312 5.78 -17.36 -4.39
C ILE A 312 5.03 -16.10 -4.76
N THR A 313 3.93 -15.80 -4.06
CA THR A 313 2.99 -14.72 -4.41
C THR A 313 2.42 -14.93 -5.82
N ASN A 314 2.75 -14.06 -6.79
CA ASN A 314 2.23 -14.16 -8.16
C ASN A 314 3.20 -14.81 -9.16
N SER A 315 4.43 -15.16 -8.78
CA SER A 315 5.46 -15.57 -9.75
C SER A 315 6.37 -16.70 -9.31
N PHE A 316 6.84 -17.46 -10.30
CA PHE A 316 8.00 -18.32 -10.14
C PHE A 316 9.23 -17.47 -9.83
N ARG A 317 10.07 -17.94 -8.92
CA ARG A 317 11.24 -17.19 -8.46
C ARG A 317 12.50 -17.59 -9.22
N VAL A 318 12.40 -17.56 -10.55
CA VAL A 318 13.51 -17.76 -11.49
C VAL A 318 14.28 -16.44 -11.69
N ASN A 319 15.59 -16.52 -11.92
CA ASN A 319 16.41 -15.38 -12.33
C ASN A 319 16.59 -15.41 -13.85
N TYR A 320 16.23 -14.33 -14.53
CA TYR A 320 16.43 -14.23 -15.97
C TYR A 320 17.77 -13.57 -16.33
N PRO A 321 18.37 -13.91 -17.49
CA PRO A 321 19.69 -13.39 -17.88
C PRO A 321 19.80 -11.86 -17.82
N HIS A 322 18.77 -11.17 -18.33
CA HIS A 322 18.74 -9.71 -18.37
C HIS A 322 18.64 -9.07 -16.96
N GLU A 323 18.23 -9.81 -15.94
CA GLU A 323 18.20 -9.36 -14.55
C GLU A 323 19.57 -9.53 -13.88
N LEU A 324 20.26 -10.63 -14.19
CA LEU A 324 21.63 -10.90 -13.74
C LEU A 324 22.61 -9.86 -14.30
N HIS A 325 22.52 -9.56 -15.60
CA HIS A 325 23.33 -8.51 -16.22
C HIS A 325 23.06 -7.13 -15.62
N ARG A 326 21.79 -6.81 -15.29
CA ARG A 326 21.45 -5.53 -14.64
C ARG A 326 22.14 -5.39 -13.29
N GLY A 327 22.15 -6.45 -12.47
CA GLY A 327 22.82 -6.43 -11.18
C GLY A 327 24.32 -6.25 -11.28
N TYR A 328 24.94 -6.98 -12.22
CA TYR A 328 26.35 -6.85 -12.54
C TYR A 328 26.72 -5.43 -13.03
N ASP A 329 25.99 -4.90 -14.01
CA ASP A 329 26.24 -3.58 -14.60
C ASP A 329 26.16 -2.48 -13.52
N ALA A 330 25.16 -2.56 -12.64
CA ALA A 330 25.02 -1.63 -11.52
C ALA A 330 26.19 -1.73 -10.53
N SER A 331 26.67 -2.94 -10.23
CA SER A 331 27.85 -3.14 -9.38
C SER A 331 29.11 -2.52 -10.00
N VAL A 332 29.33 -2.73 -11.32
CA VAL A 332 30.44 -2.10 -12.05
C VAL A 332 30.35 -0.58 -11.99
N LEU A 333 29.18 -0.01 -12.27
CA LEU A 333 28.95 1.43 -12.24
C LEU A 333 29.24 2.03 -10.85
N LEU A 334 28.78 1.36 -9.79
CA LEU A 334 28.94 1.84 -8.41
C LEU A 334 30.40 1.84 -7.93
N LYS A 335 31.30 1.08 -8.58
CA LYS A 335 32.75 1.08 -8.32
C LYS A 335 33.51 2.22 -9.03
N THR A 336 32.89 2.91 -9.98
CA THR A 336 33.52 4.02 -10.72
C THR A 336 33.49 5.34 -9.93
N PRO A 337 34.20 6.40 -10.37
CA PRO A 337 34.08 7.73 -9.76
C PRO A 337 32.64 8.26 -9.69
N TRP A 338 31.78 7.84 -10.63
CA TRP A 338 30.35 8.18 -10.61
C TRP A 338 29.66 7.61 -9.36
N GLY A 339 29.87 6.32 -9.07
CA GLY A 339 29.28 5.64 -7.93
C GLY A 339 29.87 6.08 -6.59
N LEU A 340 31.19 6.31 -6.56
CA LEU A 340 31.86 6.89 -5.40
C LEU A 340 31.37 8.32 -5.10
N GLY A 341 31.06 9.10 -6.14
CA GLY A 341 30.41 10.40 -6.02
C GLY A 341 29.02 10.29 -5.39
N LEU A 342 28.20 9.34 -5.87
CA LEU A 342 26.88 9.07 -5.31
C LEU A 342 26.96 8.72 -3.82
N GLN A 343 27.84 7.78 -3.45
CA GLN A 343 28.00 7.36 -2.07
C GLN A 343 28.53 8.49 -1.16
N LYS A 344 29.35 9.39 -1.71
CA LYS A 344 29.85 10.57 -0.99
C LYS A 344 28.76 11.61 -0.76
N ASP A 345 27.90 11.83 -1.75
CA ASP A 345 26.80 12.79 -1.64
C ASP A 345 25.71 12.31 -0.67
N PHE A 346 25.49 11.00 -0.60
CA PHE A 346 24.45 10.36 0.19
C PHE A 346 25.01 9.21 1.05
N PRO A 347 25.87 9.50 2.04
CA PRO A 347 26.49 8.48 2.90
C PRO A 347 25.48 7.66 3.72
N GLU A 348 24.28 8.19 3.93
CA GLU A 348 23.18 7.53 4.63
C GLU A 348 22.47 6.45 3.79
N VAL A 349 22.71 6.39 2.47
CA VAL A 349 22.16 5.33 1.60
C VAL A 349 23.28 4.42 1.14
N GLN A 350 23.14 3.12 1.41
CA GLN A 350 24.05 2.09 0.94
C GLN A 350 23.35 1.14 -0.04
N PHE A 351 23.95 0.97 -1.20
CA PHE A 351 23.51 0.03 -2.22
C PHE A 351 24.23 -1.31 -2.02
N ILE A 352 23.49 -2.38 -1.72
CA ILE A 352 24.05 -3.74 -1.63
C ILE A 352 24.10 -4.33 -3.03
N THR A 353 25.31 -4.51 -3.56
CA THR A 353 25.50 -4.90 -4.97
C THR A 353 25.63 -6.40 -5.18
N ASP A 354 25.40 -6.83 -6.42
CA ASP A 354 25.42 -8.22 -6.90
C ASP A 354 26.55 -8.25 -7.93
N PRO A 355 27.82 -8.32 -7.46
CA PRO A 355 28.98 -8.14 -8.33
C PRO A 355 29.19 -9.28 -9.31
N ALA A 356 28.56 -10.44 -9.10
CA ALA A 356 28.77 -11.60 -9.93
C ALA A 356 27.48 -12.37 -10.19
N PHE A 357 27.47 -13.14 -11.28
CA PHE A 357 26.42 -14.11 -11.56
C PHE A 357 27.00 -15.33 -12.29
N ILE A 358 26.26 -16.43 -12.25
CA ILE A 358 26.55 -17.68 -12.95
C ILE A 358 25.30 -18.10 -13.71
N MET A 359 25.46 -18.53 -14.96
CA MET A 359 24.44 -19.16 -15.80
C MET A 359 25.00 -20.42 -16.45
N VAL A 360 24.13 -21.39 -16.72
CA VAL A 360 24.49 -22.60 -17.47
C VAL A 360 23.72 -22.62 -18.79
N ARG A 361 24.43 -22.89 -19.89
CA ARG A 361 23.85 -23.02 -21.22
C ARG A 361 24.06 -24.41 -21.78
N TYR A 362 23.05 -24.90 -22.47
CA TYR A 362 23.12 -26.13 -23.23
C TYR A 362 22.37 -25.97 -24.55
N GLN A 363 23.03 -26.35 -25.66
CA GLN A 363 22.51 -26.17 -27.02
C GLN A 363 22.03 -24.74 -27.33
N GLY A 364 22.72 -23.74 -26.78
CA GLY A 364 22.41 -22.32 -26.97
C GLY A 364 21.31 -21.76 -26.06
N GLN A 365 20.61 -22.59 -25.30
CA GLN A 365 19.56 -22.17 -24.35
C GLN A 365 20.11 -22.08 -22.92
N VAL A 366 19.59 -21.14 -22.13
CA VAL A 366 19.87 -21.06 -20.69
C VAL A 366 19.04 -22.11 -19.97
N ILE A 367 19.65 -22.81 -19.02
CA ILE A 367 18.94 -23.68 -18.08
C ILE A 367 18.67 -22.86 -16.82
N ASP A 368 17.45 -22.34 -16.74
CA ASP A 368 17.07 -21.30 -15.77
C ASP A 368 17.34 -21.65 -14.31
N GLY A 369 17.23 -22.93 -13.92
CA GLY A 369 17.48 -23.37 -12.54
C GLY A 369 18.92 -23.19 -12.05
N PHE A 370 19.89 -23.05 -12.97
CA PHE A 370 21.29 -22.76 -12.62
C PHE A 370 21.61 -21.25 -12.54
N SER A 371 20.67 -20.39 -12.93
CA SER A 371 20.87 -18.93 -12.92
C SER A 371 20.97 -18.40 -11.50
N THR A 372 22.17 -17.98 -11.09
CA THR A 372 22.46 -17.57 -9.72
C THR A 372 23.07 -16.16 -9.70
N SER A 373 22.46 -15.25 -8.93
CA SER A 373 23.06 -13.94 -8.61
C SER A 373 23.84 -14.04 -7.30
N ILE A 374 25.01 -13.41 -7.26
CA ILE A 374 25.93 -13.42 -6.12
C ILE A 374 25.99 -12.02 -5.55
N ARG A 375 25.52 -11.86 -4.31
CA ARG A 375 25.35 -10.58 -3.62
C ARG A 375 26.38 -10.37 -2.53
N GLN A 376 26.94 -9.17 -2.44
CA GLN A 376 27.82 -8.79 -1.34
C GLN A 376 27.11 -8.91 0.02
N ASN A 377 27.79 -9.50 1.01
CA ASN A 377 27.28 -9.58 2.37
C ASN A 377 27.94 -8.51 3.28
N PRO A 378 27.30 -7.35 3.49
CA PRO A 378 27.81 -6.35 4.43
C PRO A 378 27.55 -6.72 5.91
N PHE A 379 26.72 -7.73 6.17
CA PHE A 379 26.29 -8.15 7.50
C PHE A 379 27.00 -9.45 7.91
N ARG A 380 28.33 -9.47 7.86
CA ARG A 380 29.16 -10.62 8.23
C ARG A 380 30.08 -10.35 9.43
N GLY A 381 30.53 -11.41 10.10
CA GLY A 381 31.35 -11.32 11.31
C GLY A 381 30.66 -10.46 12.37
N GLU A 382 31.37 -9.48 12.94
CA GLU A 382 30.76 -8.58 13.94
C GLU A 382 29.61 -7.72 13.38
N ALA A 383 29.61 -7.42 12.08
CA ALA A 383 28.52 -6.68 11.45
C ALA A 383 27.21 -7.48 11.37
N ALA A 384 27.26 -8.81 11.50
CA ALA A 384 26.06 -9.65 11.55
C ALA A 384 25.16 -9.33 12.74
N LYS A 385 25.73 -8.79 13.83
CA LYS A 385 25.02 -8.41 15.07
C LYS A 385 24.45 -6.99 15.03
N GLN A 386 24.72 -6.22 13.97
CA GLN A 386 24.19 -4.86 13.85
C GLN A 386 22.67 -4.86 13.92
N ASN A 387 22.11 -3.87 14.63
CA ASN A 387 20.67 -3.70 14.71
C ASN A 387 20.13 -3.16 13.38
N VAL A 388 19.40 -4.00 12.67
CA VAL A 388 18.81 -3.68 11.37
C VAL A 388 17.32 -4.00 11.37
N GLY A 389 16.54 -3.18 10.69
CA GLY A 389 15.12 -3.40 10.43
C GLY A 389 14.87 -3.69 8.96
N LEU A 390 14.18 -4.78 8.66
CA LEU A 390 13.52 -4.94 7.36
C LEU A 390 12.25 -4.08 7.39
N VAL A 391 12.08 -3.14 6.45
CA VAL A 391 10.94 -2.22 6.49
C VAL A 391 9.60 -2.98 6.42
N ALA A 392 9.56 -4.10 5.68
CA ALA A 392 8.38 -4.96 5.62
C ALA A 392 8.02 -5.55 6.99
N SER A 393 9.00 -5.99 7.77
CA SER A 393 8.76 -6.55 9.10
C SER A 393 8.49 -5.49 10.16
N LEU A 394 8.94 -4.24 9.96
CA LEU A 394 8.52 -3.10 10.77
C LEU A 394 7.05 -2.71 10.51
N SER A 395 6.53 -2.99 9.31
CA SER A 395 5.19 -2.60 8.89
C SER A 395 4.11 -3.67 9.13
N GLN A 396 4.50 -4.88 9.55
CA GLN A 396 3.55 -5.96 9.84
C GLN A 396 2.82 -5.78 11.18
N ASP A 397 1.75 -6.54 11.38
CA ASP A 397 1.05 -6.64 12.66
C ASP A 397 1.81 -7.47 13.71
N GLY A 398 1.34 -7.40 14.94
CA GLY A 398 1.75 -8.31 15.99
C GLY A 398 1.54 -9.78 15.63
N VAL A 399 2.48 -10.65 16.03
CA VAL A 399 2.40 -12.10 15.81
C VAL A 399 1.84 -12.76 17.07
N LEU A 400 0.82 -13.61 16.95
CA LEU A 400 0.16 -14.31 18.06
C LEU A 400 -0.27 -13.37 19.21
N GLY A 401 -0.87 -12.23 18.87
CA GLY A 401 -1.35 -11.24 19.84
C GLY A 401 -0.27 -10.40 20.54
N GLN A 402 1.02 -10.61 20.22
CA GLN A 402 2.10 -9.75 20.72
C GLN A 402 2.03 -8.35 20.11
N ALA A 403 2.59 -7.35 20.79
CA ALA A 403 2.73 -6.01 20.21
C ALA A 403 3.63 -6.02 18.96
N PRO A 404 3.28 -5.26 17.89
CA PRO A 404 4.11 -5.17 16.69
C PRO A 404 5.47 -4.55 16.97
N ARG A 405 6.49 -4.92 16.17
CA ARG A 405 7.87 -4.41 16.33
C ARG A 405 7.95 -2.88 16.36
N MET A 406 7.21 -2.19 15.49
CA MET A 406 7.21 -0.71 15.44
C MET A 406 6.86 -0.08 16.80
N LEU A 407 5.82 -0.61 17.46
CA LEU A 407 5.40 -0.16 18.79
C LEU A 407 6.47 -0.42 19.84
N ASN A 408 7.06 -1.62 19.84
CA ASN A 408 8.11 -1.96 20.80
C ASN A 408 9.37 -1.10 20.60
N LEU A 409 9.76 -0.85 19.34
CA LEU A 409 10.91 -0.04 18.98
C LEU A 409 10.74 1.40 19.44
N ILE A 410 9.60 2.03 19.15
CA ILE A 410 9.33 3.42 19.54
C ILE A 410 9.18 3.55 21.07
N ASN A 411 8.52 2.61 21.73
CA ASN A 411 8.43 2.60 23.20
C ASN A 411 9.81 2.49 23.85
N GLU A 412 10.69 1.66 23.31
CA GLU A 412 12.05 1.52 23.81
C GLU A 412 12.88 2.78 23.55
N ALA A 413 12.78 3.38 22.36
CA ALA A 413 13.40 4.66 22.05
C ALA A 413 12.94 5.77 23.02
N ALA A 414 11.64 5.83 23.32
CA ALA A 414 11.06 6.80 24.23
C ALA A 414 11.57 6.62 25.67
N LYS A 415 11.73 5.37 26.11
CA LYS A 415 12.35 5.05 27.41
C LYS A 415 13.81 5.50 27.47
N ARG A 416 14.62 5.21 26.44
CA ARG A 416 16.04 5.61 26.37
C ARG A 416 16.21 7.12 26.41
N LEU A 417 15.32 7.84 25.73
CA LEU A 417 15.34 9.31 25.66
C LEU A 417 14.64 9.99 26.84
N ASN A 418 13.88 9.24 27.65
CA ASN A 418 13.01 9.77 28.69
C ASN A 418 12.05 10.87 28.17
N ARG A 419 11.34 10.56 27.07
CA ARG A 419 10.40 11.46 26.38
C ARG A 419 9.03 10.78 26.15
N PRO A 420 7.95 11.55 25.92
CA PRO A 420 6.65 10.99 25.55
C PRO A 420 6.72 10.16 24.26
N VAL A 421 5.98 9.05 24.23
CA VAL A 421 5.99 8.07 23.13
C VAL A 421 5.52 8.70 21.82
N GLU A 422 4.49 9.54 21.89
CA GLU A 422 3.85 10.20 20.75
C GLU A 422 4.80 11.22 20.10
N GLU A 423 5.55 11.98 20.90
CA GLU A 423 6.56 12.90 20.39
C GLU A 423 7.72 12.14 19.71
N VAL A 424 8.17 11.06 20.34
CA VAL A 424 9.26 10.22 19.82
C VAL A 424 8.85 9.53 18.52
N ALA A 425 7.60 9.07 18.41
CA ALA A 425 7.07 8.49 17.18
C ALA A 425 7.13 9.48 16.01
N VAL A 426 6.69 10.72 16.24
CA VAL A 426 6.72 11.78 15.23
C VAL A 426 8.15 12.16 14.84
N ASP A 427 9.04 12.28 15.82
CA ASP A 427 10.46 12.60 15.56
C ASP A 427 11.19 11.46 14.84
N TRP A 428 10.89 10.20 15.21
CA TRP A 428 11.41 9.01 14.54
C TRP A 428 10.99 9.00 13.07
N PHE A 429 9.72 9.29 12.78
CA PHE A 429 9.22 9.35 11.41
C PHE A 429 9.86 10.49 10.62
N LYS A 430 9.99 11.70 11.18
CA LYS A 430 10.71 12.82 10.54
C LYS A 430 12.16 12.45 10.21
N GLN A 431 12.85 11.78 11.14
CA GLN A 431 14.21 11.31 10.92
C GLN A 431 14.27 10.25 9.81
N TYR A 432 13.29 9.35 9.74
CA TYR A 432 13.16 8.40 8.63
C TYR A 432 13.00 9.12 7.29
N LEU A 433 12.08 10.09 7.20
CA LEU A 433 11.86 10.89 5.99
C LEU A 433 13.13 11.64 5.56
N LYS A 434 13.92 12.15 6.52
CA LYS A 434 15.18 12.84 6.24
C LYS A 434 16.20 11.94 5.54
N ILE A 435 16.34 10.68 5.95
CA ILE A 435 17.30 9.75 5.34
C ILE A 435 16.73 9.00 4.12
N ALA A 436 15.41 9.06 3.90
CA ALA A 436 14.74 8.39 2.78
C ALA A 436 14.38 9.34 1.64
N VAL A 437 13.55 10.36 1.89
CA VAL A 437 12.93 11.19 0.84
C VAL A 437 13.98 12.00 0.10
N ARG A 438 14.71 12.86 0.81
CA ARG A 438 15.72 13.72 0.18
C ARG A 438 16.79 12.90 -0.56
N PRO A 439 17.42 11.88 0.05
CA PRO A 439 18.46 11.10 -0.65
C PRO A 439 17.93 10.35 -1.86
N LEU A 440 16.81 9.62 -1.76
CA LEU A 440 16.32 8.80 -2.87
C LEU A 440 15.79 9.66 -4.03
N VAL A 441 15.12 10.78 -3.73
CA VAL A 441 14.70 11.75 -4.77
C VAL A 441 15.92 12.39 -5.43
N SER A 442 16.92 12.81 -4.64
CA SER A 442 18.11 13.47 -5.18
C SER A 442 19.00 12.51 -5.98
N ILE A 443 19.07 11.23 -5.60
CA ILE A 443 19.74 10.18 -6.36
C ILE A 443 19.04 10.00 -7.71
N PHE A 444 17.70 9.96 -7.73
CA PHE A 444 16.96 9.88 -8.98
C PHE A 444 17.16 11.12 -9.87
N ASP A 445 17.12 12.33 -9.29
CA ASP A 445 17.29 13.57 -10.05
C ASP A 445 18.71 13.72 -10.64
N LYS A 446 19.71 13.71 -9.75
CA LYS A 446 21.11 14.01 -10.07
C LYS A 446 21.77 12.87 -10.84
N TYR A 447 21.59 11.64 -10.37
CA TYR A 447 22.26 10.45 -10.90
C TYR A 447 21.35 9.69 -11.88
N GLY A 448 20.04 9.91 -11.89
CA GLY A 448 19.13 9.16 -12.74
C GLY A 448 18.90 7.72 -12.30
N LEU A 449 19.33 7.35 -11.10
CA LEU A 449 19.20 6.02 -10.53
C LEU A 449 17.91 5.94 -9.71
N GLY A 450 17.01 5.04 -10.12
CA GLY A 450 15.83 4.63 -9.39
C GLY A 450 15.92 3.16 -8.95
N GLY A 451 15.03 2.76 -8.05
CA GLY A 451 14.98 1.42 -7.50
C GLY A 451 13.56 0.97 -7.22
N GLU A 452 13.34 -0.35 -7.15
CA GLU A 452 12.15 -0.93 -6.51
C GLU A 452 12.24 -0.75 -4.99
N PHE A 453 12.17 0.49 -4.50
CA PHE A 453 12.30 0.90 -3.10
C PHE A 453 11.11 0.44 -2.23
N HIS A 454 10.54 -0.73 -2.47
CA HIS A 454 9.46 -1.30 -1.67
C HIS A 454 9.96 -1.84 -0.33
N GLN A 455 9.02 -2.14 0.57
CA GLN A 455 9.34 -2.50 1.97
C GLN A 455 10.31 -3.68 2.14
N GLN A 456 10.30 -4.67 1.22
CA GLN A 456 11.18 -5.85 1.32
C GLN A 456 12.62 -5.63 0.80
N ASN A 457 12.83 -4.60 -0.04
CA ASN A 457 14.14 -4.23 -0.60
C ASN A 457 14.82 -3.13 0.21
N MET A 458 14.08 -2.53 1.15
CA MET A 458 14.56 -1.46 2.02
C MET A 458 14.81 -2.00 3.43
N MET A 459 16.00 -1.71 3.93
CA MET A 459 16.40 -2.00 5.30
C MET A 459 16.91 -0.73 5.96
N VAL A 460 16.79 -0.67 7.29
CA VAL A 460 17.16 0.51 8.07
C VAL A 460 18.08 0.12 9.21
N GLY A 461 19.22 0.80 9.31
CA GLY A 461 20.13 0.72 10.47
C GLY A 461 19.75 1.76 11.52
N PHE A 462 19.94 1.39 12.78
CA PHE A 462 19.58 2.21 13.94
C PHE A 462 20.79 2.65 14.74
N ASP A 463 20.70 3.81 15.40
CA ASP A 463 21.65 4.22 16.43
C ASP A 463 21.32 3.62 17.81
N ASP A 464 22.11 3.97 18.82
CA ASP A 464 21.94 3.51 20.21
C ASP A 464 20.59 3.93 20.83
N ASN A 465 19.95 4.97 20.30
CA ASN A 465 18.62 5.43 20.72
C ASN A 465 17.50 4.85 19.86
N LEU A 466 17.80 3.92 18.95
CA LEU A 466 16.88 3.28 18.01
C LEU A 466 16.29 4.23 16.95
N PHE A 467 16.96 5.35 16.67
CA PHE A 467 16.59 6.26 15.58
C PHE A 467 17.21 5.79 14.25
N PRO A 468 16.51 5.99 13.13
CA PRO A 468 16.99 5.53 11.84
C PRO A 468 18.13 6.43 11.36
N VAL A 469 19.28 5.83 11.04
CA VAL A 469 20.51 6.56 10.65
C VAL A 469 21.06 6.16 9.30
N LYS A 470 20.66 4.99 8.78
CA LYS A 470 21.17 4.47 7.51
C LYS A 470 20.11 3.64 6.80
N LEU A 471 20.04 3.76 5.48
CA LEU A 471 19.23 2.91 4.61
C LEU A 471 20.14 1.99 3.81
N TYR A 472 19.70 0.74 3.68
CA TYR A 472 20.29 -0.22 2.77
C TYR A 472 19.24 -0.58 1.72
N PHE A 473 19.58 -0.39 0.46
CA PHE A 473 18.80 -0.89 -0.66
C PHE A 473 19.45 -2.16 -1.19
N ARG A 474 18.63 -3.17 -1.48
CA ARG A 474 19.05 -4.43 -2.10
C ARG A 474 18.10 -4.81 -3.23
N ASP A 475 18.48 -5.88 -3.89
CA ASP A 475 17.79 -6.47 -5.03
C ASP A 475 17.98 -5.71 -6.33
N ASN A 476 19.07 -6.08 -6.99
CA ASN A 476 19.57 -5.34 -8.14
C ASN A 476 18.84 -5.67 -9.44
N GLN A 477 17.91 -6.64 -9.39
CA GLN A 477 16.88 -6.76 -10.42
C GLN A 477 16.02 -5.50 -10.47
N GLY A 478 15.93 -4.76 -9.36
CA GLY A 478 15.16 -3.53 -9.23
C GLY A 478 15.89 -2.22 -9.60
N TYR A 479 17.13 -2.23 -10.13
CA TYR A 479 17.79 -0.99 -10.55
C TYR A 479 17.25 -0.46 -11.88
N PHE A 480 16.85 0.81 -11.89
CA PHE A 480 16.37 1.48 -13.10
C PHE A 480 17.13 2.77 -13.32
N PHE A 481 17.43 3.07 -14.57
CA PHE A 481 18.08 4.31 -14.97
C PHE A 481 17.19 5.09 -15.90
N ARG A 482 17.11 6.40 -15.71
CA ARG A 482 16.29 7.25 -16.61
C ARG A 482 16.93 7.34 -17.99
N GLN A 483 16.09 7.36 -19.02
CA GLN A 483 16.52 7.50 -20.42
C GLN A 483 17.41 8.74 -20.64
N GLY A 484 17.15 9.84 -19.92
CA GLY A 484 17.95 11.08 -20.02
C GLY A 484 19.41 10.96 -19.56
N LYS A 485 19.81 9.84 -18.94
CA LYS A 485 21.20 9.59 -18.49
C LYS A 485 22.00 8.64 -19.37
N VAL A 486 21.43 8.14 -20.48
CA VAL A 486 22.09 7.16 -21.35
C VAL A 486 23.47 7.63 -21.81
N GLU A 487 23.57 8.84 -22.37
CA GLU A 487 24.84 9.36 -22.89
C GLU A 487 25.90 9.47 -21.79
N GLU A 488 25.53 10.03 -20.63
CA GLU A 488 26.41 10.15 -19.47
C GLU A 488 26.92 8.77 -19.02
N LEU A 489 26.03 7.81 -18.80
CA LEU A 489 26.40 6.50 -18.27
C LEU A 489 27.24 5.68 -19.25
N LEU A 490 27.02 5.82 -20.56
CA LEU A 490 27.85 5.17 -21.58
C LEU A 490 29.28 5.74 -21.64
N THR A 491 29.50 7.00 -21.19
CA THR A 491 30.87 7.52 -21.03
C THR A 491 31.59 6.95 -19.82
N VAL A 492 30.86 6.54 -18.79
CA VAL A 492 31.41 5.98 -17.55
C VAL A 492 31.68 4.49 -17.69
N VAL A 493 30.71 3.74 -18.20
CA VAL A 493 30.81 2.29 -18.45
C VAL A 493 30.37 2.00 -19.89
N PRO A 494 31.30 1.62 -20.79
CA PRO A 494 30.95 1.22 -22.14
C PRO A 494 29.94 0.06 -22.15
N ASP A 495 28.99 0.08 -23.09
CA ASP A 495 27.90 -0.90 -23.22
C ASP A 495 26.96 -1.03 -21.99
N PHE A 496 26.97 -0.07 -21.05
CA PHE A 496 26.12 -0.10 -19.86
C PHE A 496 24.63 -0.35 -20.18
N GLY A 497 24.04 -1.34 -19.52
CA GLY A 497 22.61 -1.63 -19.62
C GLY A 497 22.18 -2.29 -20.94
N LYS A 498 23.11 -2.63 -21.84
CA LYS A 498 22.83 -3.30 -23.13
C LYS A 498 22.14 -4.65 -22.93
N ASP A 499 22.73 -5.51 -22.10
CA ASP A 499 22.16 -6.83 -21.77
C ASP A 499 21.18 -6.73 -20.59
N GLY A 500 21.45 -5.82 -19.65
CA GLY A 500 20.63 -5.59 -18.44
C GLY A 500 19.27 -4.93 -18.69
N ARG A 501 19.09 -4.28 -19.86
CA ARG A 501 17.90 -3.49 -20.22
C ARG A 501 17.51 -2.51 -19.11
N SER A 502 18.51 -1.79 -18.60
CA SER A 502 18.45 -1.01 -17.36
C SER A 502 17.76 0.35 -17.52
N PHE A 503 17.62 0.85 -18.76
CA PHE A 503 17.02 2.15 -19.05
C PHE A 503 15.50 2.07 -19.18
N ILE A 504 14.80 3.01 -18.53
CA ILE A 504 13.34 3.16 -18.58
C ILE A 504 13.00 4.60 -18.97
N ALA A 505 11.96 4.74 -19.80
CA ALA A 505 11.40 6.04 -20.14
C ALA A 505 10.86 6.76 -18.89
N GLU A 506 11.18 8.04 -18.75
CA GLU A 506 10.91 8.82 -17.54
C GLU A 506 9.44 8.78 -17.08
N PRO A 507 8.42 8.95 -17.94
CA PRO A 507 7.02 8.89 -17.48
C PRO A 507 6.65 7.57 -16.80
N ARG A 508 7.18 6.45 -17.31
CA ARG A 508 6.96 5.13 -16.73
C ARG A 508 7.72 4.96 -15.42
N LEU A 509 8.96 5.46 -15.37
CA LEU A 509 9.80 5.35 -14.18
C LEU A 509 9.26 6.18 -13.02
N ILE A 510 8.68 7.36 -13.29
CA ILE A 510 8.00 8.20 -12.29
C ILE A 510 6.84 7.43 -11.63
N ASN A 511 6.00 6.75 -12.42
CA ASN A 511 4.92 5.92 -11.87
C ASN A 511 5.45 4.77 -11.01
N PHE A 512 6.52 4.10 -11.45
CA PHE A 512 7.14 3.00 -10.68
C PHE A 512 7.73 3.49 -9.37
N LEU A 513 8.45 4.61 -9.38
CA LEU A 513 8.98 5.21 -8.17
C LEU A 513 7.86 5.68 -7.25
N GLY A 514 6.78 6.27 -7.79
CA GLY A 514 5.61 6.65 -6.98
C GLY A 514 4.96 5.45 -6.30
N TYR A 515 4.82 4.32 -7.00
CA TYR A 515 4.32 3.11 -6.37
C TYR A 515 5.29 2.57 -5.31
N TYR A 516 6.57 2.38 -5.64
CA TYR A 516 7.50 1.69 -4.74
C TYR A 516 7.92 2.55 -3.54
N LEU A 517 8.29 3.82 -3.77
CA LEU A 517 8.74 4.74 -2.71
C LEU A 517 7.57 5.25 -1.86
N LEU A 518 6.49 5.73 -2.47
CA LEU A 518 5.38 6.31 -1.72
C LEU A 518 4.38 5.24 -1.27
N VAL A 519 3.74 4.54 -2.23
CA VAL A 519 2.56 3.70 -1.94
C VAL A 519 2.92 2.43 -1.18
N ASN A 520 3.94 1.70 -1.63
CA ASN A 520 4.35 0.46 -1.00
C ASN A 520 5.19 0.76 0.25
N HIS A 521 6.14 1.68 0.18
CA HIS A 521 7.11 1.90 1.26
C HIS A 521 6.66 2.92 2.32
N LEU A 522 6.65 4.22 2.00
CA LEU A 522 6.47 5.25 3.03
C LEU A 522 5.07 5.21 3.67
N LEU A 523 4.02 4.93 2.90
CA LEU A 523 2.67 4.74 3.45
C LEU A 523 2.55 3.47 4.30
N GLY A 524 3.40 2.46 4.09
CA GLY A 524 3.49 1.30 4.97
C GLY A 524 3.92 1.67 6.39
N LEU A 525 4.88 2.59 6.52
CA LEU A 525 5.32 3.12 7.81
C LEU A 525 4.28 4.02 8.46
N VAL A 526 3.61 4.88 7.67
CA VAL A 526 2.46 5.66 8.14
C VAL A 526 1.41 4.73 8.77
N ASN A 527 1.04 3.66 8.06
CA ASN A 527 0.09 2.68 8.56
C ASN A 527 0.56 2.00 9.85
N ALA A 528 1.83 1.56 9.89
CA ALA A 528 2.38 0.85 11.05
C ALA A 528 2.37 1.69 12.32
N ILE A 529 2.72 2.98 12.21
CA ILE A 529 2.72 3.95 13.31
C ILE A 529 1.26 4.30 13.69
N GLY A 530 0.42 4.59 12.70
CA GLY A 530 -0.97 4.98 12.89
C GLY A 530 -1.83 3.90 13.56
N ARG A 531 -1.78 2.69 13.03
CA ARG A 531 -2.51 1.51 13.57
C ARG A 531 -2.04 1.13 14.97
N SER A 532 -0.78 1.41 15.30
CA SER A 532 -0.23 1.23 16.66
C SER A 532 -0.61 2.37 17.62
N GLN A 533 -1.41 3.35 17.16
CA GLN A 533 -1.84 4.54 17.91
C GLN A 533 -0.67 5.40 18.44
N LEU A 534 0.46 5.37 17.73
CA LEU A 534 1.64 6.16 18.10
C LEU A 534 1.56 7.61 17.59
N ALA A 535 0.84 7.83 16.49
CA ALA A 535 0.54 9.16 15.93
C ALA A 535 -0.68 9.07 14.99
N ASP A 536 -1.38 10.18 14.78
CA ASP A 536 -2.48 10.29 13.79
C ASP A 536 -1.92 10.19 12.36
N GLU A 537 -2.51 9.33 11.51
CA GLU A 537 -2.03 9.12 10.14
C GLU A 537 -2.08 10.39 9.29
N GLN A 538 -3.06 11.30 9.48
CA GLN A 538 -3.14 12.55 8.73
C GLN A 538 -1.97 13.49 9.09
N VAL A 539 -1.51 13.48 10.34
CA VAL A 539 -0.29 14.19 10.75
C VAL A 539 0.92 13.61 10.03
N LEU A 540 1.07 12.29 10.00
CA LEU A 540 2.19 11.62 9.32
C LEU A 540 2.14 11.85 7.79
N ILE A 541 0.96 11.78 7.17
CA ILE A 541 0.78 12.07 5.74
C ILE A 541 1.13 13.52 5.43
N SER A 542 0.80 14.46 6.32
CA SER A 542 1.17 15.87 6.16
C SER A 542 2.68 16.07 6.25
N LEU A 543 3.36 15.38 7.17
CA LEU A 543 4.84 15.39 7.25
C LEU A 543 5.47 14.80 5.98
N LEU A 544 4.87 13.75 5.43
CA LEU A 544 5.29 13.13 4.19
C LEU A 544 5.11 14.07 2.98
N TYR A 545 3.96 14.75 2.89
CA TYR A 545 3.72 15.80 1.88
C TYR A 545 4.79 16.90 1.98
N GLN A 546 5.04 17.42 3.19
CA GLN A 546 6.03 18.47 3.44
C GLN A 546 7.46 18.02 3.08
N ALA A 547 7.81 16.76 3.36
CA ALA A 547 9.12 16.22 3.02
C ALA A 547 9.36 16.19 1.50
N PHE A 548 8.33 15.83 0.71
CA PHE A 548 8.40 15.89 -0.75
C PHE A 548 8.36 17.34 -1.28
N GLN A 549 7.48 18.19 -0.73
CA GLN A 549 7.40 19.61 -1.08
C GLN A 549 8.74 20.33 -0.89
N ALA A 550 9.49 19.99 0.17
CA ALA A 550 10.82 20.54 0.40
C ALA A 550 11.85 20.20 -0.70
N GLN A 551 11.55 19.23 -1.59
CA GLN A 551 12.41 18.86 -2.72
C GLN A 551 11.91 19.45 -4.06
N GLU A 552 10.77 20.13 -4.09
CA GLU A 552 10.11 20.57 -5.33
C GLU A 552 10.97 21.53 -6.15
N GLU A 553 11.60 22.53 -5.53
CA GLU A 553 12.46 23.49 -6.23
C GLU A 553 13.71 22.84 -6.87
N SER A 554 14.17 21.71 -6.31
CA SER A 554 15.35 20.98 -6.79
C SER A 554 15.04 19.86 -7.78
N ASP A 555 13.77 19.46 -7.91
CA ASP A 555 13.39 18.35 -8.78
C ASP A 555 13.28 18.79 -10.25
N THR A 556 14.16 18.25 -11.08
CA THR A 556 14.18 18.48 -12.53
C THR A 556 13.48 17.36 -13.31
N THR A 557 13.04 16.30 -12.63
CA THR A 557 12.45 15.10 -13.26
C THR A 557 10.93 15.14 -13.35
N GLY A 558 10.27 15.98 -12.54
CA GLY A 558 8.82 16.02 -12.43
C GLY A 558 8.23 14.91 -11.53
N LEU A 559 9.07 14.12 -10.85
CA LEU A 559 8.65 13.13 -9.86
C LEU A 559 7.86 13.78 -8.72
N ILE A 560 8.38 14.86 -8.13
CA ILE A 560 7.75 15.55 -7.01
C ILE A 560 6.43 16.18 -7.45
N ALA A 561 6.42 16.87 -8.60
CA ALA A 561 5.20 17.42 -9.16
C ALA A 561 4.14 16.33 -9.40
N HIS A 562 4.53 15.16 -9.91
CA HIS A 562 3.63 14.02 -10.06
C HIS A 562 3.08 13.54 -8.71
N LEU A 563 3.94 13.34 -7.71
CA LEU A 563 3.54 12.86 -6.38
C LEU A 563 2.61 13.83 -5.64
N LEU A 564 2.86 15.14 -5.72
CA LEU A 564 2.11 16.15 -4.97
C LEU A 564 0.81 16.57 -5.66
N ASN A 565 0.82 16.67 -6.99
CA ASN A 565 -0.29 17.29 -7.74
C ASN A 565 -1.28 16.27 -8.31
N SER A 566 -0.91 14.99 -8.42
CA SER A 566 -1.85 13.98 -8.94
C SER A 566 -2.95 13.70 -7.91
N THR A 567 -4.21 13.64 -8.36
CA THR A 567 -5.36 13.24 -7.52
C THR A 567 -5.45 11.72 -7.35
N LYS A 568 -4.85 10.97 -8.27
CA LYS A 568 -4.74 9.52 -8.25
C LYS A 568 -3.32 9.09 -8.59
N LEU A 569 -2.90 7.98 -8.01
CA LEU A 569 -1.64 7.31 -8.29
C LEU A 569 -1.95 5.97 -8.93
N THR A 570 -1.17 5.60 -9.95
CA THR A 570 -1.26 4.24 -10.50
C THR A 570 -0.59 3.27 -9.55
N ILE A 571 -1.35 2.26 -9.11
CA ILE A 571 -0.87 1.20 -8.22
C ILE A 571 -1.01 -0.16 -8.89
N LYS A 572 -0.28 -1.14 -8.37
CA LYS A 572 -0.41 -2.54 -8.76
C LYS A 572 -1.61 -3.19 -8.04
N GLY A 573 -2.51 -3.80 -8.79
CA GLY A 573 -3.63 -4.58 -8.26
C GLY A 573 -3.23 -6.05 -8.07
N ASN A 574 -2.85 -6.43 -6.86
CA ASN A 574 -2.36 -7.78 -6.57
C ASN A 574 -3.49 -8.83 -6.60
N LEU A 575 -4.70 -8.48 -6.18
CA LEU A 575 -5.88 -9.36 -6.25
C LEU A 575 -6.30 -9.59 -7.70
N LEU A 576 -6.50 -8.54 -8.47
CA LEU A 576 -6.84 -8.61 -9.89
C LEU A 576 -5.77 -9.35 -10.69
N THR A 577 -4.49 -9.10 -10.44
CA THR A 577 -3.39 -9.84 -11.09
C THR A 577 -3.49 -11.33 -10.81
N ASN A 578 -3.83 -11.72 -9.57
CA ASN A 578 -3.97 -13.11 -9.19
C ASN A 578 -5.23 -13.78 -9.77
N LEU A 579 -6.37 -13.08 -9.72
CA LEU A 579 -7.65 -13.54 -10.29
C LEU A 579 -7.58 -13.76 -11.81
N ASN A 580 -6.71 -13.04 -12.51
CA ASN A 580 -6.41 -13.23 -13.93
C ASN A 580 -5.28 -14.26 -14.19
N ASN A 581 -4.80 -14.95 -13.14
CA ASN A 581 -3.70 -15.92 -13.18
C ASN A 581 -2.45 -15.43 -13.94
N MET A 582 -2.14 -14.15 -13.85
CA MET A 582 -0.96 -13.58 -14.49
C MET A 582 0.30 -14.00 -13.73
N ASP A 583 1.32 -14.44 -14.46
CA ASP A 583 2.67 -14.62 -13.92
C ASP A 583 3.54 -13.40 -14.28
N GLU A 584 3.84 -12.59 -13.29
CA GLU A 584 4.54 -11.31 -13.48
C GLU A 584 5.97 -11.47 -14.00
N ALA A 585 6.61 -12.60 -13.68
CA ALA A 585 7.97 -12.91 -14.09
C ALA A 585 8.07 -13.19 -15.60
N SER A 586 7.05 -13.85 -16.17
CA SER A 586 6.99 -14.21 -17.59
C SER A 586 6.13 -13.25 -18.44
N ALA A 587 5.32 -12.39 -17.80
CA ALA A 587 4.45 -11.45 -18.49
C ALA A 587 5.23 -10.39 -19.30
N PRO A 588 4.67 -9.89 -20.43
CA PRO A 588 5.30 -8.82 -21.19
C PRO A 588 5.52 -7.57 -20.34
N ARG A 589 6.68 -6.92 -20.48
CA ARG A 589 6.99 -5.66 -19.76
C ARG A 589 5.98 -4.53 -19.98
N THR A 590 5.19 -4.57 -21.05
CA THR A 590 4.15 -3.57 -21.29
C THR A 590 2.97 -3.73 -20.33
N HIS A 591 2.66 -4.96 -19.92
CA HIS A 591 1.55 -5.31 -19.04
C HIS A 591 1.95 -6.45 -18.08
N PRO A 592 2.92 -6.23 -17.17
CA PRO A 592 3.45 -7.28 -16.31
C PRO A 592 2.47 -7.69 -15.19
N ALA A 593 1.50 -6.82 -14.87
CA ALA A 593 0.48 -7.02 -13.86
C ALA A 593 -0.72 -6.11 -14.19
N VAL A 594 -1.82 -6.27 -13.46
CA VAL A 594 -2.93 -5.32 -13.51
C VAL A 594 -2.54 -4.06 -12.75
N TYR A 595 -2.67 -2.90 -13.40
CA TYR A 595 -2.48 -1.59 -12.81
C TYR A 595 -3.80 -0.82 -12.80
N ILE A 596 -4.03 -0.06 -11.74
CA ILE A 596 -5.27 0.67 -11.49
C ILE A 596 -4.96 2.02 -10.85
N ASP A 597 -5.91 2.95 -10.95
CA ASP A 597 -5.79 4.25 -10.28
C ASP A 597 -6.34 4.18 -8.86
N PHE A 598 -5.53 4.58 -7.90
CA PHE A 598 -5.90 4.68 -6.49
C PHE A 598 -5.82 6.14 -6.03
N PRO A 599 -6.77 6.63 -5.21
CA PRO A 599 -6.74 8.01 -4.76
C PRO A 599 -5.45 8.36 -4.02
N ASN A 600 -4.79 9.47 -4.38
CA ASN A 600 -3.50 9.85 -3.82
C ASN A 600 -3.65 10.21 -2.32
N PRO A 601 -3.05 9.45 -1.38
CA PRO A 601 -3.17 9.74 0.04
C PRO A 601 -2.53 11.07 0.45
N LEU A 602 -1.52 11.57 -0.26
CA LEU A 602 -0.88 12.86 0.04
C LEU A 602 -1.85 14.04 -0.05
N ASN A 603 -2.93 13.91 -0.84
CA ASN A 603 -3.96 14.93 -0.93
C ASN A 603 -4.65 15.19 0.42
N LYS A 604 -4.58 14.25 1.38
CA LYS A 604 -5.13 14.43 2.75
C LYS A 604 -4.47 15.57 3.52
N HIS A 605 -3.33 16.08 3.05
CA HIS A 605 -2.77 17.34 3.53
C HIS A 605 -3.77 18.52 3.40
N PHE A 606 -4.64 18.49 2.39
CA PHE A 606 -5.66 19.51 2.11
C PHE A 606 -7.07 19.11 2.58
N PHE A 607 -7.18 18.06 3.39
CA PHE A 607 -8.45 17.55 3.89
C PHE A 607 -8.91 18.32 5.15
N SER A 608 -10.02 19.04 5.06
CA SER A 608 -10.65 19.70 6.21
C SER A 608 -11.51 18.69 6.96
N LYS A 609 -11.01 18.26 8.12
CA LYS A 609 -11.78 17.45 9.08
C LYS A 609 -13.07 18.17 9.49
N LYS A 610 -13.07 19.50 9.66
CA LYS A 610 -14.28 20.24 10.08
C LYS A 610 -15.41 20.24 9.05
N LEU A 611 -15.10 20.16 7.76
CA LEU A 611 -16.11 20.12 6.68
C LEU A 611 -16.62 18.73 6.35
N ILE A 612 -15.83 17.69 6.61
CA ILE A 612 -16.17 16.32 6.19
C ILE A 612 -16.46 15.40 7.39
N ASN A 613 -15.80 15.64 8.52
CA ASN A 613 -15.97 14.91 9.77
C ASN A 613 -16.06 15.88 10.97
N PRO A 614 -17.07 16.79 11.01
CA PRO A 614 -17.22 17.75 12.09
C PRO A 614 -17.37 17.06 13.45
N GLU A 615 -16.79 17.65 14.49
CA GLU A 615 -16.96 17.19 15.86
C GLU A 615 -18.27 17.71 16.46
N GLY A 616 -19.08 16.81 17.02
CA GLY A 616 -20.34 17.16 17.68
C GLY A 616 -21.50 17.44 16.73
N LYS A 617 -22.65 17.76 17.31
CA LYS A 617 -23.93 17.99 16.60
C LYS A 617 -24.53 19.38 16.87
N ASP A 618 -23.75 20.25 17.51
CA ASP A 618 -24.13 21.61 17.87
C ASP A 618 -24.04 22.57 16.67
N ILE A 619 -24.42 23.83 16.88
CA ILE A 619 -24.30 24.88 15.86
C ILE A 619 -22.82 25.13 15.57
N LEU A 620 -22.43 24.89 14.32
CA LEU A 620 -21.07 25.06 13.81
C LEU A 620 -20.84 26.45 13.23
N PHE A 621 -21.90 27.12 12.76
CA PHE A 621 -21.82 28.44 12.15
C PHE A 621 -23.11 29.23 12.38
N ASN A 622 -22.99 30.55 12.58
CA ASN A 622 -24.11 31.49 12.67
C ASN A 622 -23.78 32.80 11.94
N ARG A 623 -24.71 33.31 11.13
CA ARG A 623 -24.67 34.65 10.57
C ARG A 623 -26.03 35.34 10.55
N TYR A 624 -26.06 36.60 11.00
CA TYR A 624 -27.23 37.48 10.89
C TYR A 624 -27.16 38.40 9.66
N PHE A 625 -28.27 38.49 8.91
CA PHE A 625 -28.42 39.32 7.72
C PHE A 625 -29.42 40.45 7.99
N ALA A 626 -28.90 41.63 8.36
CA ALA A 626 -29.72 42.76 8.77
C ALA A 626 -30.72 43.27 7.73
N LYS A 627 -30.44 43.11 6.43
CA LYS A 627 -31.32 43.57 5.36
C LYS A 627 -32.55 42.67 5.19
N GLU A 628 -32.36 41.37 5.35
CA GLU A 628 -33.40 40.36 5.24
C GLU A 628 -34.03 40.04 6.61
N ASP A 629 -33.46 40.55 7.70
CA ASP A 629 -33.83 40.29 9.10
C ASP A 629 -33.92 38.78 9.41
N VAL A 630 -32.85 38.07 9.05
CA VAL A 630 -32.75 36.62 9.22
C VAL A 630 -31.42 36.23 9.85
N GLU A 631 -31.49 35.38 10.86
CA GLU A 631 -30.35 34.65 11.41
C GLU A 631 -30.28 33.27 10.76
N ILE A 632 -29.13 32.94 10.17
CA ILE A 632 -28.86 31.63 9.59
C ILE A 632 -27.88 30.89 10.50
N THR A 633 -28.28 29.71 10.97
CA THR A 633 -27.39 28.79 11.69
C THR A 633 -27.17 27.53 10.88
N ILE A 634 -26.00 26.89 11.04
CA ILE A 634 -25.63 25.64 10.38
C ILE A 634 -25.17 24.67 11.46
N ARG A 635 -25.64 23.42 11.36
CA ARG A 635 -25.23 22.29 12.18
C ARG A 635 -25.07 21.03 11.33
N ALA A 636 -24.25 20.10 11.78
CA ALA A 636 -24.17 18.77 11.15
C ALA A 636 -25.56 18.07 11.20
N VAL A 637 -25.83 17.22 10.21
CA VAL A 637 -27.02 16.36 10.24
C VAL A 637 -26.90 15.38 11.41
N ASP A 638 -27.97 15.31 12.20
CA ASP A 638 -28.16 14.27 13.20
C ASP A 638 -29.17 13.27 12.67
N ILE A 639 -28.73 12.09 12.23
CA ILE A 639 -29.59 11.07 11.63
C ILE A 639 -30.78 10.73 12.54
N ASP A 640 -30.58 10.64 13.86
CA ASP A 640 -31.63 10.23 14.79
C ASP A 640 -32.72 11.30 14.96
N ARG A 641 -32.40 12.56 14.65
CA ARG A 641 -33.31 13.72 14.72
C ARG A 641 -33.89 14.11 13.37
N ASP A 642 -33.07 14.09 12.33
CA ASP A 642 -33.32 14.81 11.08
C ASP A 642 -33.78 13.89 9.94
N LEU A 643 -33.61 12.57 10.03
CA LEU A 643 -33.86 11.64 8.92
C LEU A 643 -35.30 11.69 8.41
N GLU A 644 -36.31 11.65 9.28
CA GLU A 644 -37.72 11.72 8.87
C GLU A 644 -38.08 13.07 8.23
N MET A 645 -37.48 14.16 8.72
CA MET A 645 -37.65 15.49 8.13
C MET A 645 -37.04 15.53 6.72
N LEU A 646 -35.81 15.05 6.56
CA LEU A 646 -35.13 14.97 5.27
C LEU A 646 -35.89 14.05 4.30
N HIS A 647 -36.44 12.94 4.80
CA HIS A 647 -37.32 12.06 4.03
C HIS A 647 -38.55 12.81 3.51
N GLU A 648 -39.28 13.56 4.36
CA GLU A 648 -40.41 14.39 3.91
C GLU A 648 -39.98 15.41 2.85
N TRP A 649 -38.86 16.08 3.07
CA TRP A 649 -38.31 17.09 2.15
C TRP A 649 -38.05 16.52 0.76
N PHE A 650 -37.41 15.35 0.66
CA PHE A 650 -37.14 14.69 -0.62
C PHE A 650 -38.40 14.18 -1.33
N HIS A 651 -39.53 14.05 -0.63
CA HIS A 651 -40.82 13.68 -1.20
C HIS A 651 -41.64 14.88 -1.70
N ARG A 652 -41.21 16.14 -1.47
CA ARG A 652 -41.88 17.33 -1.99
C ARG A 652 -41.77 17.41 -3.51
N GLU A 653 -42.80 17.96 -4.17
CA GLU A 653 -42.92 17.97 -5.63
C GLU A 653 -41.73 18.63 -6.37
N HIS A 654 -41.14 19.69 -5.79
CA HIS A 654 -39.97 20.35 -6.37
C HIS A 654 -38.67 19.58 -6.14
N ALA A 655 -38.59 18.76 -5.09
CA ALA A 655 -37.43 17.95 -4.76
C ALA A 655 -37.32 16.73 -5.69
N THR A 656 -38.43 16.01 -5.91
CA THR A 656 -38.46 14.76 -6.69
C THR A 656 -37.97 14.92 -8.12
N LYS A 657 -38.20 16.09 -8.73
CA LYS A 657 -37.78 16.41 -10.11
C LYS A 657 -36.25 16.51 -10.25
N ILE A 658 -35.55 16.92 -9.19
CA ILE A 658 -34.12 17.27 -9.25
C ILE A 658 -33.26 16.24 -8.49
N TRP A 659 -33.66 15.87 -7.28
CA TRP A 659 -32.86 15.04 -6.37
C TRP A 659 -33.06 13.54 -6.57
N LYS A 660 -34.26 13.10 -6.96
CA LYS A 660 -34.60 11.67 -7.14
C LYS A 660 -34.29 10.78 -5.92
N MET A 661 -34.27 11.38 -4.71
CA MET A 661 -34.01 10.72 -3.42
C MET A 661 -35.28 10.44 -2.61
N ASN A 662 -36.45 10.38 -3.27
CA ASN A 662 -37.72 9.96 -2.66
C ASN A 662 -37.75 8.43 -2.44
N TRP A 663 -36.71 7.92 -1.79
CA TRP A 663 -36.50 6.52 -1.47
C TRP A 663 -37.18 6.14 -0.16
N PRO A 664 -37.43 4.84 0.08
CA PRO A 664 -37.86 4.36 1.39
C PRO A 664 -36.88 4.78 2.51
N LEU A 665 -37.41 5.02 3.72
CA LEU A 665 -36.61 5.41 4.91
C LEU A 665 -35.39 4.50 5.13
N ARG A 666 -35.53 3.18 4.96
CA ARG A 666 -34.41 2.22 5.06
C ARG A 666 -33.25 2.57 4.14
N GLN A 667 -33.54 2.88 2.88
CA GLN A 667 -32.50 3.21 1.89
C GLN A 667 -31.89 4.59 2.17
N LEU A 668 -32.71 5.57 2.56
CA LEU A 668 -32.23 6.91 2.91
C LEU A 668 -31.35 6.87 4.17
N GLU A 669 -31.70 6.05 5.15
CA GLU A 669 -30.88 5.83 6.35
C GLU A 669 -29.53 5.23 5.98
N THR A 670 -29.49 4.17 5.17
CA THR A 670 -28.24 3.57 4.70
C THR A 670 -27.36 4.57 3.97
N PHE A 671 -27.95 5.43 3.13
CA PHE A 671 -27.22 6.51 2.45
C PHE A 671 -26.56 7.45 3.46
N TYR A 672 -27.30 8.01 4.41
CA TYR A 672 -26.74 8.96 5.38
C TYR A 672 -25.74 8.31 6.33
N ARG A 673 -25.98 7.07 6.79
CA ARG A 673 -25.02 6.33 7.63
C ARG A 673 -23.71 6.04 6.90
N THR A 674 -23.75 5.96 5.58
CA THR A 674 -22.54 5.80 4.75
C THR A 674 -21.87 7.14 4.47
N LEU A 675 -22.65 8.17 4.10
CA LEU A 675 -22.16 9.51 3.79
C LEU A 675 -21.45 10.13 4.99
N LEU A 676 -22.12 10.19 6.15
CA LEU A 676 -21.59 10.88 7.34
C LEU A 676 -20.38 10.17 7.95
N ALA A 677 -20.28 8.85 7.77
CA ALA A 677 -19.13 8.06 8.18
C ALA A 677 -17.95 8.15 7.20
N GLY A 678 -18.21 8.56 5.95
CA GLY A 678 -17.22 8.60 4.89
C GLY A 678 -16.21 9.73 5.00
N ASN A 679 -15.20 9.69 4.13
CA ASN A 679 -14.19 10.73 3.98
C ASN A 679 -14.32 11.47 2.64
N ILE A 680 -15.52 11.46 2.06
CA ILE A 680 -15.82 12.07 0.76
C ILE A 680 -16.70 13.30 0.92
N GLY A 681 -17.73 13.23 1.78
CA GLY A 681 -18.64 14.35 1.98
C GLY A 681 -19.36 14.27 3.32
N HIS A 682 -20.02 15.36 3.68
CA HIS A 682 -20.85 15.47 4.87
C HIS A 682 -22.10 16.28 4.57
N SER A 683 -23.17 16.05 5.34
CA SER A 683 -24.44 16.74 5.18
C SER A 683 -24.76 17.60 6.39
N TYR A 684 -25.36 18.75 6.13
CA TYR A 684 -25.63 19.80 7.11
C TYR A 684 -27.08 20.26 7.02
N VAL A 685 -27.62 20.69 8.16
CA VAL A 685 -28.92 21.37 8.24
C VAL A 685 -28.67 22.84 8.53
N GLY A 686 -29.33 23.67 7.72
CA GLY A 686 -29.38 25.10 7.91
C GLY A 686 -30.75 25.55 8.42
N GLU A 687 -30.74 26.37 9.46
CA GLU A 687 -31.94 26.91 10.09
C GLU A 687 -32.02 28.42 9.84
N ALA A 688 -33.22 28.91 9.55
CA ALA A 688 -33.52 30.33 9.46
C ALA A 688 -34.37 30.73 10.66
N ASN A 689 -33.85 31.63 11.50
CA ASN A 689 -34.48 32.03 12.76
C ASN A 689 -34.86 30.83 13.66
N GLY A 690 -33.97 29.83 13.73
CA GLY A 690 -34.16 28.60 14.51
C GLY A 690 -35.08 27.55 13.89
N ILE A 691 -35.51 27.73 12.63
CA ILE A 691 -36.37 26.77 11.92
C ILE A 691 -35.58 26.10 10.78
N PRO A 692 -35.43 24.75 10.77
CA PRO A 692 -34.82 24.02 9.66
C PRO A 692 -35.46 24.38 8.32
N THR A 693 -34.64 24.89 7.42
CA THR A 693 -35.08 25.53 6.17
C THR A 693 -34.35 24.99 4.94
N PHE A 694 -33.09 24.58 5.09
CA PHE A 694 -32.30 24.04 3.99
C PHE A 694 -31.40 22.90 4.47
N ASN A 695 -31.07 22.01 3.55
CA ASN A 695 -30.05 20.99 3.71
C ASN A 695 -28.97 21.25 2.67
N PHE A 696 -27.72 21.03 3.01
CA PHE A 696 -26.66 21.08 2.03
C PHE A 696 -25.58 20.05 2.34
N GLU A 697 -24.93 19.59 1.29
CA GLU A 697 -23.80 18.69 1.37
C GLU A 697 -22.54 19.48 1.01
N VAL A 698 -21.45 19.17 1.70
CA VAL A 698 -20.10 19.54 1.29
C VAL A 698 -19.39 18.25 0.94
N TYR A 699 -18.78 18.19 -0.24
CA TYR A 699 -17.99 17.03 -0.65
C TYR A 699 -16.62 17.47 -1.14
N TRP A 700 -15.66 16.57 -1.03
CA TRP A 700 -14.30 16.79 -1.48
C TRP A 700 -14.18 16.41 -2.96
N ALA A 701 -14.09 17.40 -3.84
CA ALA A 701 -14.34 17.22 -5.27
C ALA A 701 -13.32 16.29 -5.95
N SER A 702 -12.09 16.22 -5.43
CA SER A 702 -11.06 15.29 -5.92
C SER A 702 -11.37 13.81 -5.65
N ARG A 703 -12.29 13.52 -4.72
CA ARG A 703 -12.76 12.18 -4.36
C ARG A 703 -14.19 11.88 -4.83
N ASP A 704 -14.86 12.88 -5.40
CA ASP A 704 -16.20 12.76 -5.96
C ASP A 704 -16.17 12.49 -7.47
N VAL A 705 -17.28 11.97 -8.01
CA VAL A 705 -17.45 11.71 -9.45
C VAL A 705 -17.22 12.95 -10.31
N VAL A 706 -17.55 14.15 -9.82
CA VAL A 706 -17.34 15.41 -10.56
C VAL A 706 -15.86 15.68 -10.84
N GLY A 707 -14.96 15.19 -9.99
CA GLY A 707 -13.51 15.35 -10.15
C GLY A 707 -12.94 14.69 -11.42
N ALA A 708 -13.69 13.78 -12.05
CA ALA A 708 -13.29 13.17 -13.32
C ALA A 708 -13.57 14.05 -14.55
N TYR A 709 -14.28 15.18 -14.39
CA TYR A 709 -14.76 16.00 -15.51
C TYR A 709 -14.00 17.32 -15.70
N TYR A 710 -13.01 17.60 -14.85
CA TYR A 710 -12.10 18.74 -14.93
C TYR A 710 -10.80 18.43 -14.15
N ASP A 711 -9.79 19.30 -14.26
CA ASP A 711 -8.53 19.15 -13.52
C ASP A 711 -8.75 19.53 -12.05
N ALA A 712 -9.31 18.58 -11.28
CA ALA A 712 -9.61 18.76 -9.88
C ALA A 712 -8.35 18.89 -9.03
N LEU A 713 -8.34 19.84 -8.11
CA LEU A 713 -7.29 20.04 -7.12
C LEU A 713 -7.72 19.46 -5.77
N PRO A 714 -6.77 19.00 -4.94
CA PRO A 714 -7.04 18.60 -3.55
C PRO A 714 -7.65 19.70 -2.68
N THR A 715 -7.58 20.96 -3.08
CA THR A 715 -8.19 22.10 -2.38
C THR A 715 -9.64 22.37 -2.81
N ASP A 716 -10.18 21.61 -3.77
CA ASP A 716 -11.50 21.83 -4.32
C ASP A 716 -12.57 21.11 -3.48
N TYR A 717 -13.54 21.86 -3.00
CA TYR A 717 -14.72 21.32 -2.31
C TYR A 717 -15.96 21.68 -3.11
N GLY A 718 -16.94 20.80 -3.19
CA GLY A 718 -18.19 21.09 -3.87
C GLY A 718 -19.37 21.10 -2.92
N THR A 719 -20.52 21.52 -3.45
CA THR A 719 -21.75 21.54 -2.66
C THR A 719 -23.00 21.21 -3.45
N HIS A 720 -23.86 20.42 -2.81
CA HIS A 720 -25.27 20.32 -3.16
C HIS A 720 -26.10 21.10 -2.16
N GLN A 721 -27.10 21.86 -2.62
CA GLN A 721 -27.97 22.65 -1.76
C GLN A 721 -29.43 22.37 -2.07
N PHE A 722 -30.19 22.02 -1.04
CA PHE A 722 -31.63 21.85 -1.07
C PHE A 722 -32.29 22.89 -0.16
N ILE A 723 -33.30 23.62 -0.67
CA ILE A 723 -34.11 24.56 0.12
C ILE A 723 -35.53 24.00 0.20
N ALA A 724 -36.02 23.80 1.42
CA ALA A 724 -37.32 23.14 1.64
C ALA A 724 -38.51 24.07 1.37
N PRO A 725 -38.52 25.34 1.82
CA PRO A 725 -39.60 26.27 1.49
C PRO A 725 -39.53 26.75 0.04
N VAL A 726 -40.68 26.80 -0.63
CA VAL A 726 -40.81 27.33 -1.98
C VAL A 726 -41.42 28.74 -2.02
N ASP A 727 -41.82 29.29 -0.87
CA ASP A 727 -42.37 30.65 -0.80
C ASP A 727 -41.25 31.70 -1.00
N PRO A 728 -41.24 32.42 -2.14
CA PRO A 728 -40.20 33.41 -2.42
C PRO A 728 -40.23 34.60 -1.45
N LYS A 729 -41.33 34.83 -0.71
CA LYS A 729 -41.45 35.92 0.27
C LYS A 729 -40.52 35.75 1.47
N LEU A 730 -40.14 34.51 1.77
CA LEU A 730 -39.23 34.21 2.87
C LEU A 730 -37.81 34.73 2.61
N LYS A 731 -37.41 34.92 1.35
CA LYS A 731 -36.08 35.47 0.94
C LYS A 731 -34.86 34.74 1.52
N PHE A 732 -35.01 33.50 2.01
CA PHE A 732 -33.94 32.72 2.65
C PHE A 732 -32.87 32.17 1.70
N ALA A 733 -33.14 32.11 0.39
CA ALA A 733 -32.24 31.48 -0.57
C ALA A 733 -30.85 32.14 -0.66
N SER A 734 -30.79 33.47 -0.76
CA SER A 734 -29.50 34.17 -0.84
C SER A 734 -28.74 34.14 0.50
N PRO A 735 -29.35 34.45 1.66
CA PRO A 735 -28.70 34.32 2.96
C PRO A 735 -28.16 32.92 3.25
N SER A 736 -28.91 31.86 2.90
CA SER A 736 -28.47 30.48 3.10
C SER A 736 -27.25 30.13 2.24
N THR A 737 -27.28 30.42 0.93
CA THR A 737 -26.13 30.13 0.06
C THR A 737 -24.90 30.96 0.43
N GLN A 738 -25.09 32.22 0.85
CA GLN A 738 -23.99 33.04 1.34
C GLN A 738 -23.35 32.44 2.61
N SER A 739 -24.19 32.00 3.56
CA SER A 739 -23.73 31.35 4.79
C SER A 739 -22.96 30.06 4.54
N ILE A 740 -23.38 29.25 3.55
CA ILE A 740 -22.64 28.05 3.13
C ILE A 740 -21.24 28.43 2.64
N LEU A 741 -21.12 29.47 1.82
CA LEU A 741 -19.82 29.92 1.30
C LEU A 741 -18.93 30.50 2.40
N ASP A 742 -19.49 31.25 3.36
CA ASP A 742 -18.72 31.72 4.52
C ASP A 742 -18.21 30.54 5.36
N PHE A 743 -19.07 29.58 5.65
CA PHE A 743 -18.72 28.40 6.44
C PHE A 743 -17.61 27.59 5.77
N VAL A 744 -17.71 27.36 4.46
CA VAL A 744 -16.71 26.56 3.72
C VAL A 744 -15.42 27.34 3.48
N PHE A 745 -15.46 28.63 3.15
CA PHE A 745 -14.24 29.42 2.93
C PHE A 745 -13.55 29.90 4.21
N ALA A 746 -14.16 29.72 5.38
CA ALA A 746 -13.48 29.88 6.66
C ALA A 746 -12.33 28.88 6.84
N GLU A 747 -12.40 27.72 6.16
CA GLU A 747 -11.41 26.66 6.26
C GLU A 747 -10.25 26.91 5.28
N PRO A 748 -9.01 27.14 5.75
CA PRO A 748 -7.91 27.63 4.92
C PRO A 748 -7.52 26.71 3.75
N GLU A 749 -7.84 25.42 3.83
CA GLU A 749 -7.55 24.40 2.83
C GLU A 749 -8.38 24.55 1.55
N VAL A 750 -9.49 25.29 1.58
CA VAL A 750 -10.46 25.34 0.48
C VAL A 750 -10.14 26.42 -0.58
N GLY A 751 -9.59 26.03 -1.72
CA GLY A 751 -9.25 26.95 -2.81
C GLY A 751 -10.46 27.49 -3.58
N LYS A 752 -11.40 26.61 -3.91
CA LYS A 752 -12.65 26.97 -4.60
C LYS A 752 -13.81 26.07 -4.23
N MET A 753 -15.01 26.59 -4.43
CA MET A 753 -16.25 25.82 -4.35
C MET A 753 -16.72 25.38 -5.75
N VAL A 754 -17.06 24.10 -5.89
CA VAL A 754 -17.51 23.44 -7.13
C VAL A 754 -19.02 23.23 -7.10
N GLY A 755 -19.66 23.32 -8.26
CA GLY A 755 -21.06 22.99 -8.39
C GLY A 755 -21.45 22.44 -9.76
N GLU A 756 -22.44 21.55 -9.76
CA GLU A 756 -22.87 20.71 -10.90
C GLU A 756 -24.39 20.59 -10.91
N GLY A 757 -25.05 21.76 -10.91
CA GLY A 757 -26.50 21.85 -11.01
C GLY A 757 -26.97 21.41 -12.40
N ALA A 758 -28.11 20.73 -12.47
CA ALA A 758 -28.72 20.33 -13.73
C ALA A 758 -28.97 21.56 -14.64
N VAL A 759 -28.78 21.39 -15.95
CA VAL A 759 -28.84 22.50 -16.92
C VAL A 759 -30.20 23.21 -16.99
N ASP A 760 -31.25 22.50 -16.62
CA ASP A 760 -32.65 22.97 -16.59
C ASP A 760 -33.01 23.72 -15.29
N SER A 761 -32.12 23.75 -14.29
CA SER A 761 -32.37 24.42 -13.00
C SER A 761 -31.99 25.91 -13.04
N MET A 762 -32.80 26.72 -13.74
CA MET A 762 -32.59 28.18 -13.85
C MET A 762 -32.51 28.90 -12.51
N ALA A 763 -33.35 28.54 -11.54
CA ALA A 763 -33.36 29.16 -10.22
C ALA A 763 -32.04 28.92 -9.45
N SER A 764 -31.48 27.71 -9.55
CA SER A 764 -30.19 27.37 -8.92
C SER A 764 -29.05 28.19 -9.53
N ILE A 765 -29.02 28.32 -10.87
CA ILE A 765 -27.98 29.07 -11.58
C ILE A 765 -28.04 30.56 -11.23
N MET A 766 -29.23 31.16 -11.19
CA MET A 766 -29.39 32.57 -10.81
C MET A 766 -28.90 32.83 -9.38
N ASN A 767 -29.22 31.94 -8.44
CA ASN A 767 -28.76 32.06 -7.05
C ASN A 767 -27.23 31.90 -6.95
N LYS A 768 -26.65 30.92 -7.64
CA LYS A 768 -25.20 30.69 -7.69
C LYS A 768 -24.46 31.89 -8.30
N ALA A 769 -24.95 32.45 -9.40
CA ALA A 769 -24.39 33.65 -10.00
C ALA A 769 -24.48 34.87 -9.05
N HIS A 770 -25.56 34.97 -8.27
CA HIS A 770 -25.71 36.02 -7.27
C HIS A 770 -24.61 35.97 -6.20
N VAL A 771 -24.19 34.78 -5.78
CA VAL A 771 -23.13 34.64 -4.76
C VAL A 771 -21.71 34.50 -5.30
N GLY A 772 -21.51 34.56 -6.64
CA GLY A 772 -20.17 34.68 -7.24
C GLY A 772 -19.70 33.48 -8.06
N PHE A 773 -20.51 32.43 -8.21
CA PHE A 773 -20.19 31.33 -9.12
C PHE A 773 -20.22 31.79 -10.58
N LYS A 774 -19.33 31.20 -11.39
CA LYS A 774 -19.32 31.35 -12.85
C LYS A 774 -19.38 29.97 -13.50
N ILE A 775 -20.15 29.85 -14.57
CA ILE A 775 -20.22 28.63 -15.37
C ILE A 775 -18.91 28.49 -16.14
N GLU A 776 -18.28 27.32 -16.02
CA GLU A 776 -17.09 26.95 -16.77
C GLU A 776 -17.47 26.26 -18.08
N LYS A 777 -18.23 25.15 -17.97
CA LYS A 777 -18.68 24.34 -19.10
C LYS A 777 -19.87 23.47 -18.72
N VAL A 778 -20.51 22.86 -19.71
CA VAL A 778 -21.51 21.81 -19.49
C VAL A 778 -20.81 20.45 -19.48
N ILE A 779 -21.14 19.60 -18.53
CA ILE A 779 -20.62 18.23 -18.39
C ILE A 779 -21.77 17.21 -18.43
N GLU A 780 -21.45 15.98 -18.82
CA GLU A 780 -22.39 14.86 -18.88
C GLU A 780 -22.03 13.83 -17.80
N LEU A 781 -22.71 13.93 -16.65
CA LEU A 781 -22.62 12.98 -15.56
C LEU A 781 -23.48 11.74 -15.88
N PRO A 782 -23.25 10.59 -15.23
CA PRO A 782 -23.98 9.35 -15.51
C PRO A 782 -25.51 9.48 -15.44
N ASP A 783 -26.00 10.38 -14.59
CA ASP A 783 -27.42 10.55 -14.26
C ASP A 783 -28.04 11.87 -14.78
N LYS A 784 -27.21 12.85 -15.19
CA LYS A 784 -27.66 14.19 -15.59
C LYS A 784 -26.68 14.96 -16.48
N LYS A 785 -27.22 15.91 -17.24
CA LYS A 785 -26.44 16.98 -17.88
C LYS A 785 -26.36 18.18 -16.95
N ALA A 786 -25.16 18.62 -16.59
CA ALA A 786 -24.93 19.61 -15.53
C ALA A 786 -24.09 20.80 -16.01
N ASN A 787 -24.39 21.99 -15.48
CA ASN A 787 -23.52 23.15 -15.60
C ASN A 787 -22.42 23.06 -14.54
N LEU A 788 -21.19 22.75 -14.94
CA LEU A 788 -20.03 22.86 -14.07
C LEU A 788 -19.75 24.35 -13.83
N ASN A 789 -19.72 24.75 -12.57
CA ASN A 789 -19.49 26.12 -12.15
C ASN A 789 -18.53 26.18 -10.96
N PHE A 790 -17.77 27.27 -10.90
CA PHE A 790 -16.78 27.50 -9.86
C PHE A 790 -17.03 28.83 -9.16
N CYS A 791 -16.84 28.84 -7.85
CA CYS A 791 -16.68 30.05 -7.06
C CYS A 791 -15.30 29.99 -6.40
N TYR A 792 -14.34 30.79 -6.87
CA TYR A 792 -13.06 30.91 -6.18
C TYR A 792 -13.24 31.77 -4.94
N ARG A 793 -12.50 31.45 -3.87
CA ARG A 793 -12.52 32.19 -2.61
C ARG A 793 -12.33 33.70 -2.82
N ASP A 794 -11.36 34.07 -3.65
CA ASP A 794 -11.08 35.49 -3.96
C ASP A 794 -12.22 36.17 -4.72
N TRP A 795 -12.95 35.43 -5.59
CA TRP A 795 -14.10 35.99 -6.28
C TRP A 795 -15.24 36.28 -5.30
N TYR A 796 -15.46 35.36 -4.37
CA TYR A 796 -16.46 35.51 -3.32
C TYR A 796 -16.14 36.70 -2.42
N TRP A 797 -14.91 36.81 -1.91
CA TRP A 797 -14.49 37.92 -1.06
C TRP A 797 -14.43 39.27 -1.79
N ALA A 798 -14.10 39.30 -3.07
CA ALA A 798 -14.19 40.54 -3.85
C ALA A 798 -15.63 41.03 -3.96
N LYS A 799 -16.61 40.11 -4.06
CA LYS A 799 -18.03 40.44 -4.13
C LYS A 799 -18.64 40.77 -2.76
N PHE A 800 -18.17 40.10 -1.71
CA PHE A 800 -18.61 40.29 -0.33
C PHE A 800 -17.40 40.51 0.60
N PRO A 801 -16.80 41.72 0.61
CA PRO A 801 -15.59 41.98 1.38
C PRO A 801 -15.74 41.71 2.89
N ALA A 802 -16.92 41.94 3.45
CA ALA A 802 -17.23 41.68 4.86
C ALA A 802 -17.13 40.19 5.25
N ALA A 803 -17.17 39.27 4.29
CA ALA A 803 -17.01 37.84 4.55
C ALA A 803 -15.55 37.42 4.79
N LYS A 804 -14.57 38.23 4.37
CA LYS A 804 -13.14 37.90 4.50
C LYS A 804 -12.68 37.88 5.95
N ASP A 805 -13.13 38.85 6.73
CA ASP A 805 -12.78 39.02 8.14
C ASP A 805 -13.89 38.50 9.06
N PHE A 806 -14.86 37.75 8.52
CA PHE A 806 -15.98 37.23 9.29
C PHE A 806 -15.47 36.20 10.30
N GLN A 807 -15.57 36.55 11.57
CA GLN A 807 -15.40 35.60 12.66
C GLN A 807 -16.78 35.07 13.04
N ASN A 808 -16.89 33.75 13.16
CA ASN A 808 -18.11 33.10 13.63
C ASN A 808 -18.55 33.77 14.94
N ASN A 809 -19.77 34.30 14.99
CA ASN A 809 -20.25 34.93 16.21
C ASN A 809 -20.30 33.84 17.31
N PRO A 810 -19.73 34.05 18.51
CA PRO A 810 -19.90 33.11 19.59
C PRO A 810 -21.40 32.92 19.84
N VAL A 811 -21.86 31.66 19.79
CA VAL A 811 -23.24 31.29 20.05
C VAL A 811 -23.58 31.82 21.46
N PRO A 812 -24.50 32.80 21.59
CA PRO A 812 -24.95 33.20 22.91
C PRO A 812 -25.63 31.97 23.53
N GLU A 813 -25.25 31.59 24.77
CA GLU A 813 -26.06 30.65 25.55
C GLU A 813 -27.50 31.13 25.47
N LEU A 814 -28.39 30.31 24.89
CA LEU A 814 -29.82 30.58 24.84
C LEU A 814 -30.27 30.81 26.28
N SER A 815 -30.45 32.08 26.63
CA SER A 815 -30.97 32.46 27.94
C SER A 815 -32.33 31.79 28.07
N THR A 816 -32.42 30.82 28.95
CA THR A 816 -33.69 30.27 29.41
C THR A 816 -34.44 31.40 30.11
N LYS A 817 -35.17 32.21 29.35
CA LYS A 817 -36.21 33.06 29.91
C LYS A 817 -37.30 32.11 30.39
N LYS A 818 -37.23 31.78 31.69
CA LYS A 818 -38.41 31.51 32.48
C LYS A 818 -39.28 32.76 32.41
N ASP A 819 -40.44 32.61 31.79
CA ASP A 819 -41.71 33.16 32.28
C ASP A 819 -42.82 32.16 31.94
#